data_AF-W9HC27-F1
#
_entry.id   AF-W9HC27-F1
#
_cell.length_a   1.000
_cell.length_b   1.000
_cell.length_c   1.000
_cell.angle_alpha   90.00
_cell.angle_beta   90.00
_cell.angle_gamma   90.00
#
_symmetry.space_group_name_H-M   'P 1'
#
loop_
_entity.id
_entity.type
_entity.pdbx_description
1 polymer ?
#
loop_
_entity_poly.entity_id
_entity_poly.type
_entity_poly.pdbx_seq_one_letter_code
_entity_poly.pdbx_strand_id
1 'polypeptide(L)'
;MLSRHECKVTSDAPSPPPPNPAPPTFKPSPPSATRSVYKANDVLLILDTGGDTSIKLDRYFNFDTAVCLIYAENVLLSDTITLPGKSLGIFCSSLTLHSTKVTISVDGTPGSNGAAVATGPPNPGVDGHSGGTIWLYVEKMTENLSESVILTADGGQGGSGGATTSADNPTGGAGGNGGEGGNISIFYGSAADSLLRSFPSLVQKPWANQVAKALKELLPECISLNSPSIPPDIVAQWTTTFLSYANLPPAMNSLINALRQLVNASGDPSPTTKTIQIANDCSANLTKILASTSAPPNADTIRTESLNSIVNDVNEWLEDGGDVLEAKIYNELSALTQSTANPWDGNSDLRTCFNGISERLVAIKITLQIGAEYTMNSIQGGHGGSGGVSYTPSYPPGVSGKNGAQGSLSVNNLGFDGSVSDLDVNQVCAFPEQCQMLLNKADRLFFTNDQYDVKDAGILYSRLSRRLAFLPTLDNALNHSNASEDNAPQIKTAYDNIEENWQLTTSATTQLHSIYNQCLGRMNKINLGEDMFGHAPNWTPRLSFDFYAREVNNQMSFLKTLETAIATYKEEMVNNQNSKDTLEGIQQSNLAARAAAQQRIYLIGRPSGILDSANEKIGAFTPLLAKSRKDIKDRMETVEWDIQHTLNLDPQSLLDAFASLCMAPSTSFAAATFLQQGYKAISTVTNNQGVAVNSAYVISELASCGDTLQSLSEAFHYSSDGKVQCDDPSALKIIATADQITSLMNQFKGAIREVDRKALVDAINDYVTNIEQRNNAVIAYNAAIALLQEAVTDYNYYDQQEQQIGTQLLSLNSTLPAIYYWLQQTMNSQRLSIMERLNYEGRAISFWGLTVMPTFAEPGPLQESIDLENNQQILSSTFDSEVTSFAHSPWSVWPQRNDQGVLYQFSALERSSFLKPTQDNDGNNIYGIFITFDHTSSIFLGQANTRLSQIRLWLIGAACKPDSSNRQVIMAEIEHMGKETILPPGGGQPMDFEHDAVVLQFQFNATGLKTIADCTGDRIFSHQEIENDYQYRSGESTMSTNAPIGPFATWRFQTLEAENEGLVMTGVTEIFVEFRGRNMSSL
;
A
#
# COMPACT_ATOMS: atom_id res chain seq x y z
N MET A 1 47.57 24.63 76.63
CA MET A 1 46.95 24.05 77.85
C MET A 1 45.57 23.52 77.46
N LEU A 2 45.36 22.24 77.73
CA LEU A 2 44.12 21.44 77.68
C LEU A 2 42.77 22.19 77.55
N SER A 3 41.89 21.81 76.61
CA SER A 3 40.81 20.82 76.85
C SER A 3 39.74 20.76 75.75
N ARG A 4 39.33 19.50 75.47
CA ARG A 4 38.01 18.95 75.05
C ARG A 4 37.32 19.45 73.76
N HIS A 5 37.35 18.59 72.74
CA HIS A 5 36.21 18.36 71.85
C HIS A 5 35.65 16.95 72.12
N GLU A 6 34.39 16.90 72.53
CA GLU A 6 33.64 15.65 72.72
C GLU A 6 33.24 15.07 71.37
N CYS A 7 33.63 13.82 71.14
CA CYS A 7 33.22 13.02 70.00
C CYS A 7 31.88 12.35 70.36
N LYS A 8 30.80 12.77 69.70
CA LYS A 8 29.51 12.07 69.72
C LYS A 8 29.51 11.04 68.59
N VAL A 9 29.55 9.76 68.95
CA VAL A 9 29.28 8.64 68.05
C VAL A 9 27.77 8.50 67.92
N THR A 10 27.20 8.82 66.75
CA THR A 10 25.85 8.42 66.36
C THR A 10 25.95 7.13 65.57
N SER A 11 25.32 6.07 66.08
CA SER A 11 25.12 4.81 65.39
C SER A 11 24.04 4.97 64.34
N ASP A 12 24.42 5.27 63.09
CA ASP A 12 23.50 5.17 61.96
C ASP A 12 23.34 3.71 61.57
N ALA A 13 22.20 3.13 61.94
CA ALA A 13 21.74 1.88 61.36
C ALA A 13 21.50 2.10 59.85
N PRO A 14 21.90 1.16 58.98
CA PRO A 14 21.65 1.28 57.55
C PRO A 14 20.15 1.39 57.31
N SER A 15 19.76 2.38 56.51
CA SER A 15 18.38 2.58 56.06
C SER A 15 17.85 1.26 55.48
N PRO A 16 16.61 0.85 55.79
CA PRO A 16 16.03 -0.33 55.17
C PRO A 16 16.05 -0.13 53.65
N PRO A 17 16.38 -1.19 52.88
CA PRO A 17 16.36 -1.10 51.42
C PRO A 17 14.97 -0.60 50.98
N PRO A 18 14.91 0.20 49.89
CA PRO A 18 13.63 0.63 49.34
C PRO A 18 12.74 -0.58 49.12
N PRO A 19 11.43 -0.49 49.42
CA PRO A 19 10.50 -1.60 49.21
C PRO A 19 10.62 -2.08 47.76
N ASN A 20 10.76 -3.41 47.58
CA ASN A 20 10.82 -4.02 46.26
C ASN A 20 9.64 -3.52 45.41
N PRO A 21 9.87 -3.13 44.14
CA PRO A 21 8.77 -2.82 43.24
C PRO A 21 7.85 -4.03 43.15
N ALA A 22 6.54 -3.79 43.28
CA ALA A 22 5.55 -4.85 43.17
C ALA A 22 5.68 -5.54 41.80
N PRO A 23 5.43 -6.86 41.72
CA PRO A 23 5.43 -7.58 40.44
C PRO A 23 4.55 -6.88 39.41
N PRO A 24 4.90 -6.90 38.11
CA PRO A 24 3.97 -6.50 37.07
C PRO A 24 2.78 -7.47 37.12
N THR A 25 1.70 -7.05 37.78
CA THR A 25 0.48 -7.83 37.85
C THR A 25 -0.35 -7.49 36.62
N PHE A 26 -0.33 -8.39 35.64
CA PHE A 26 -1.24 -8.37 34.50
C PHE A 26 -2.64 -8.76 35.01
N LYS A 27 -3.30 -7.81 35.69
CA LYS A 27 -4.68 -7.99 36.11
C LYS A 27 -5.55 -7.95 34.87
N PRO A 28 -6.59 -8.82 34.78
CA PRO A 28 -7.63 -8.67 33.78
C PRO A 28 -8.09 -7.21 33.75
N SER A 29 -8.00 -6.61 32.57
CA SER A 29 -8.29 -5.21 32.37
C SER A 29 -9.26 -5.11 31.22
N PRO A 30 -10.21 -4.17 31.26
CA PRO A 30 -11.10 -3.95 30.13
C PRO A 30 -10.29 -3.75 28.85
N PRO A 31 -10.67 -4.37 27.73
CA PRO A 31 -9.92 -4.25 26.49
C PRO A 31 -9.83 -2.78 26.03
N SER A 32 -8.71 -2.44 25.39
CA SER A 32 -8.41 -1.11 24.84
C SER A 32 -7.89 -1.21 23.41
N ALA A 33 -7.71 -0.07 22.74
CA ALA A 33 -7.23 -0.02 21.36
C ALA A 33 -5.80 -0.56 21.18
N THR A 34 -4.96 -0.47 22.22
CA THR A 34 -3.52 -0.81 22.14
C THR A 34 -3.12 -1.98 23.03
N ARG A 35 -3.96 -2.35 24.01
CA ARG A 35 -3.71 -3.46 24.92
C ARG A 35 -4.98 -4.11 25.45
N SER A 36 -4.96 -5.43 25.62
CA SER A 36 -6.02 -6.19 26.29
C SER A 36 -5.43 -7.32 27.14
N VAL A 37 -6.02 -7.56 28.30
CA VAL A 37 -5.63 -8.64 29.22
C VAL A 37 -6.90 -9.26 29.77
N TYR A 38 -7.10 -10.56 29.57
CA TYR A 38 -8.27 -11.25 30.09
C TYR A 38 -8.02 -12.73 30.31
N LYS A 39 -8.94 -13.36 31.04
CA LYS A 39 -8.89 -14.78 31.38
C LYS A 39 -10.14 -15.47 30.85
N ALA A 40 -9.95 -16.62 30.21
CA ALA A 40 -11.04 -17.53 29.87
C ALA A 40 -10.57 -18.95 30.21
N ASN A 41 -11.46 -19.74 30.81
CA ASN A 41 -11.11 -21.05 31.36
C ASN A 41 -9.87 -20.95 32.26
N ASP A 42 -8.85 -21.75 31.99
CA ASP A 42 -7.56 -21.76 32.71
C ASP A 42 -6.42 -21.14 31.88
N VAL A 43 -6.76 -20.12 31.07
CA VAL A 43 -5.84 -19.42 30.17
C VAL A 43 -5.89 -17.91 30.42
N LEU A 44 -4.72 -17.28 30.55
CA LEU A 44 -4.52 -15.83 30.55
C LEU A 44 -4.06 -15.39 29.15
N LEU A 45 -4.77 -14.47 28.51
CA LEU A 45 -4.39 -13.89 27.23
C LEU A 45 -3.99 -12.42 27.39
N ILE A 46 -2.86 -12.04 26.79
CA ILE A 46 -2.34 -10.67 26.73
C ILE A 46 -2.15 -10.30 25.26
N LEU A 47 -2.82 -9.25 24.81
CA LEU A 47 -2.70 -8.69 23.46
C LEU A 47 -2.13 -7.27 23.55
N ASP A 48 -1.16 -6.92 22.70
CA ASP A 48 -0.51 -5.62 22.69
C ASP A 48 -0.01 -5.24 21.28
N THR A 49 -0.10 -3.96 20.91
CA THR A 49 0.34 -3.45 19.59
C THR A 49 1.65 -2.66 19.62
N GLY A 50 2.34 -2.62 20.77
CA GLY A 50 3.59 -1.88 20.94
C GLY A 50 3.41 -0.35 20.84
N GLY A 51 2.96 0.28 21.93
CA GLY A 51 3.10 1.72 22.15
C GLY A 51 4.54 2.11 22.52
N ASP A 52 4.73 3.20 23.27
CA ASP A 52 6.06 3.68 23.72
C ASP A 52 6.85 2.71 24.62
N THR A 53 6.25 1.58 25.02
CA THR A 53 6.87 0.62 25.95
C THR A 53 6.65 -0.82 25.51
N SER A 54 7.73 -1.60 25.46
CA SER A 54 7.69 -3.05 25.24
C SER A 54 7.05 -3.77 26.42
N ILE A 55 6.41 -4.92 26.19
CA ILE A 55 6.02 -5.81 27.29
C ILE A 55 7.29 -6.31 27.96
N LYS A 56 7.50 -5.89 29.21
CA LYS A 56 8.65 -6.31 30.01
C LYS A 56 8.32 -7.57 30.80
N LEU A 57 9.09 -8.62 30.58
CA LEU A 57 9.07 -9.85 31.38
C LEU A 57 10.36 -9.93 32.20
N ASP A 58 10.23 -10.13 33.50
CA ASP A 58 11.35 -10.24 34.45
C ASP A 58 11.06 -11.29 35.53
N ARG A 59 11.95 -11.41 36.52
CA ARG A 59 11.87 -12.40 37.61
C ARG A 59 10.58 -12.35 38.42
N TYR A 60 9.83 -11.26 38.34
CA TYR A 60 8.57 -11.09 39.07
C TYR A 60 7.35 -11.45 38.21
N PHE A 61 7.53 -11.76 36.94
CA PHE A 61 6.46 -12.20 36.07
C PHE A 61 5.88 -13.54 36.56
N ASN A 62 4.58 -13.55 36.84
CA ASN A 62 3.82 -14.73 37.22
C ASN A 62 2.34 -14.53 36.91
N PHE A 63 1.58 -15.62 36.79
CA PHE A 63 0.15 -15.65 36.54
C PHE A 63 -0.49 -16.82 37.32
N ASP A 64 -1.79 -16.79 37.57
CA ASP A 64 -2.50 -17.78 38.41
C ASP A 64 -3.18 -18.91 37.62
N THR A 65 -3.23 -18.79 36.29
CA THR A 65 -3.76 -19.81 35.37
C THR A 65 -2.71 -20.87 35.01
N ALA A 66 -3.14 -22.00 34.43
CA ALA A 66 -2.22 -23.00 33.89
C ALA A 66 -1.48 -22.53 32.62
N VAL A 67 -2.14 -21.70 31.80
CA VAL A 67 -1.60 -21.20 30.53
C VAL A 67 -1.58 -19.67 30.52
N CYS A 68 -0.53 -19.08 29.95
CA CYS A 68 -0.46 -17.66 29.60
C CYS A 68 0.02 -17.49 28.16
N LEU A 69 -0.69 -16.70 27.35
CA LEU A 69 -0.35 -16.40 25.97
C LEU A 69 -0.16 -14.88 25.80
N ILE A 70 0.93 -14.49 25.17
CA ILE A 70 1.31 -13.08 24.99
C ILE A 70 1.51 -12.81 23.50
N TYR A 71 0.64 -12.01 22.90
CA TYR A 71 0.76 -11.51 21.53
C TYR A 71 1.12 -10.02 21.55
N ALA A 72 2.33 -9.66 21.14
CA ALA A 72 2.83 -8.30 21.24
C ALA A 72 3.80 -7.94 20.11
N GLU A 73 3.85 -6.67 19.67
CA GLU A 73 4.85 -6.29 18.67
C GLU A 73 6.28 -6.36 19.22
N ASN A 74 6.48 -5.90 20.46
CA ASN A 74 7.79 -5.85 21.11
C ASN A 74 7.74 -6.45 22.52
N VAL A 75 8.59 -7.45 22.77
CA VAL A 75 8.78 -8.06 24.10
C VAL A 75 10.22 -7.83 24.56
N LEU A 76 10.38 -7.42 25.81
CA LEU A 76 11.67 -7.22 26.47
C LEU A 76 11.84 -8.25 27.59
N LEU A 77 12.81 -9.15 27.45
CA LEU A 77 13.22 -10.06 28.51
C LEU A 77 14.33 -9.43 29.35
N SER A 78 14.07 -9.24 30.63
CA SER A 78 14.98 -8.51 31.52
C SER A 78 15.66 -9.37 32.58
N ASP A 79 15.14 -10.55 32.89
CA ASP A 79 15.68 -11.45 33.90
C ASP A 79 15.13 -12.87 33.74
N THR A 80 15.67 -13.82 34.52
CA THR A 80 15.20 -15.21 34.58
C THR A 80 13.76 -15.30 35.10
N ILE A 81 12.92 -16.01 34.37
CA ILE A 81 11.50 -16.26 34.67
C ILE A 81 11.34 -17.72 35.07
N THR A 82 10.60 -17.99 36.15
CA THR A 82 10.35 -19.36 36.65
C THR A 82 8.86 -19.58 36.89
N LEU A 83 8.29 -20.54 36.16
CA LEU A 83 6.86 -20.82 36.09
C LEU A 83 6.61 -22.33 36.16
N PRO A 84 6.83 -22.97 37.33
CA PRO A 84 6.95 -24.42 37.41
C PRO A 84 5.72 -25.18 36.89
N GLY A 85 5.92 -26.07 35.93
CA GLY A 85 4.85 -26.90 35.33
C GLY A 85 3.79 -26.13 34.51
N LYS A 86 3.97 -24.82 34.28
CA LYS A 86 2.98 -23.98 33.56
C LYS A 86 3.27 -23.92 32.07
N SER A 87 2.29 -23.40 31.32
CA SER A 87 2.46 -23.15 29.89
C SER A 87 2.57 -21.66 29.58
N LEU A 88 3.60 -21.26 28.82
CA LEU A 88 3.84 -19.87 28.42
C LEU A 88 4.03 -19.77 26.91
N GLY A 89 3.19 -18.96 26.26
CA GLY A 89 3.34 -18.57 24.86
C GLY A 89 3.79 -17.12 24.72
N ILE A 90 4.85 -16.86 23.96
CA ILE A 90 5.32 -15.52 23.59
C ILE A 90 5.32 -15.44 22.06
N PHE A 91 4.48 -14.56 21.51
CA PHE A 91 4.31 -14.34 20.08
C PHE A 91 4.59 -12.87 19.79
N CYS A 92 5.72 -12.58 19.15
CA CYS A 92 6.10 -11.21 18.86
C CYS A 92 6.79 -10.96 17.53
N SER A 93 6.76 -9.69 17.10
CA SER A 93 7.55 -9.27 15.93
C SER A 93 9.04 -9.17 16.30
N SER A 94 9.32 -8.57 17.46
CA SER A 94 10.67 -8.38 18.00
C SER A 94 10.77 -8.83 19.45
N LEU A 95 11.83 -9.58 19.75
CA LEU A 95 12.22 -9.97 21.09
C LEU A 95 13.58 -9.33 21.41
N THR A 96 13.66 -8.63 22.53
CA THR A 96 14.87 -7.92 22.96
C THR A 96 15.30 -8.34 24.35
N LEU A 97 16.61 -8.26 24.62
CA LEU A 97 17.18 -8.64 25.91
C LEU A 97 17.79 -7.42 26.60
N HIS A 98 17.56 -7.27 27.90
CA HIS A 98 18.28 -6.31 28.74
C HIS A 98 19.55 -6.91 29.36
N SER A 99 19.65 -8.24 29.43
CA SER A 99 20.78 -8.97 30.00
C SER A 99 21.45 -9.86 28.95
N THR A 100 22.72 -10.18 29.17
CA THR A 100 23.51 -11.02 28.25
C THR A 100 23.02 -12.46 28.18
N LYS A 101 22.24 -12.91 29.17
CA LYS A 101 21.62 -14.23 29.20
C LYS A 101 20.32 -14.20 29.99
N VAL A 102 19.26 -14.80 29.47
CA VAL A 102 17.96 -14.89 30.13
C VAL A 102 17.44 -16.32 30.04
N THR A 103 16.87 -16.82 31.13
CA THR A 103 16.26 -18.16 31.18
C THR A 103 14.75 -18.07 31.43
N ILE A 104 13.96 -18.78 30.64
CA ILE A 104 12.54 -19.01 30.86
C ILE A 104 12.39 -20.47 31.26
N SER A 105 12.11 -20.73 32.53
CA SER A 105 11.96 -22.07 33.08
C SER A 105 10.50 -22.36 33.39
N VAL A 106 9.98 -23.44 32.83
CA VAL A 106 8.69 -24.06 33.17
C VAL A 106 8.90 -25.45 33.81
N ASP A 107 10.07 -25.66 34.41
CA ASP A 107 10.48 -26.98 34.93
C ASP A 107 9.50 -27.53 35.96
N GLY A 108 9.43 -28.85 36.04
CA GLY A 108 8.64 -29.55 37.03
C GLY A 108 9.20 -29.33 38.44
N THR A 109 8.29 -29.18 39.42
CA THR A 109 8.73 -29.05 40.81
C THR A 109 9.31 -30.38 41.33
N PRO A 110 10.44 -30.37 42.04
CA PRO A 110 11.00 -31.58 42.65
C PRO A 110 10.05 -32.20 43.68
N GLY A 111 10.03 -33.53 43.73
CA GLY A 111 9.34 -34.29 44.75
C GLY A 111 10.03 -34.15 46.11
N SER A 112 9.23 -34.13 47.18
CA SER A 112 9.75 -34.07 48.54
C SER A 112 10.30 -35.42 49.00
N ASN A 113 11.37 -35.39 49.79
CA ASN A 113 11.94 -36.60 50.37
C ASN A 113 10.99 -37.23 51.41
N GLY A 114 10.93 -38.55 51.44
CA GLY A 114 10.23 -39.30 52.46
C GLY A 114 10.83 -39.05 53.85
N ALA A 115 9.97 -38.86 54.85
CA ALA A 115 10.42 -38.65 56.22
C ALA A 115 11.07 -39.94 56.78
N ALA A 116 12.19 -39.78 57.47
CA ALA A 116 12.81 -40.89 58.20
C ALA A 116 11.97 -41.26 59.43
N VAL A 117 11.87 -42.55 59.74
CA VAL A 117 11.06 -43.05 60.86
C VAL A 117 11.86 -43.94 61.80
N ALA A 118 11.62 -43.79 63.10
CA ALA A 118 12.17 -44.64 64.16
C ALA A 118 11.24 -45.81 64.53
N THR A 119 9.95 -45.69 64.23
CA THR A 119 8.91 -46.70 64.47
C THR A 119 7.89 -46.65 63.35
N GLY A 120 7.52 -47.79 62.77
CA GLY A 120 6.57 -47.88 61.66
C GLY A 120 7.24 -47.95 60.27
N PRO A 121 6.44 -48.12 59.18
CA PRO A 121 6.97 -48.19 57.82
C PRO A 121 7.52 -46.83 57.36
N PRO A 122 8.69 -46.78 56.69
CA PRO A 122 9.25 -45.55 56.17
C PRO A 122 8.40 -44.97 55.03
N ASN A 123 8.31 -43.63 54.99
CA ASN A 123 7.56 -42.93 53.96
C ASN A 123 8.28 -43.00 52.61
N PRO A 124 7.56 -43.25 51.50
CA PRO A 124 8.14 -43.12 50.17
C PRO A 124 8.50 -41.65 49.88
N GLY A 125 9.44 -41.44 48.97
CA GLY A 125 9.67 -40.15 48.34
C GLY A 125 8.48 -39.79 47.44
N VAL A 126 8.19 -38.50 47.33
CA VAL A 126 7.15 -37.99 46.42
C VAL A 126 7.72 -37.90 45.01
N ASP A 127 6.89 -38.19 44.01
CA ASP A 127 7.26 -38.08 42.61
C ASP A 127 7.52 -36.60 42.24
N GLY A 128 8.47 -36.38 41.32
CA GLY A 128 8.65 -35.09 40.69
C GLY A 128 7.50 -34.76 39.74
N HIS A 129 7.15 -33.48 39.61
CA HIS A 129 6.12 -33.06 38.67
C HIS A 129 6.69 -32.95 37.26
N SER A 130 5.84 -33.09 36.25
CA SER A 130 6.26 -32.90 34.86
C SER A 130 6.61 -31.44 34.55
N GLY A 131 7.48 -31.24 33.57
CA GLY A 131 7.75 -29.92 32.99
C GLY A 131 6.53 -29.36 32.25
N GLY A 132 6.48 -28.04 32.13
CA GLY A 132 5.42 -27.31 31.44
C GLY A 132 5.60 -27.22 29.93
N THR A 133 5.03 -26.18 29.30
CA THR A 133 5.15 -25.95 27.85
C THR A 133 5.60 -24.53 27.52
N ILE A 134 6.48 -24.37 26.54
CA ILE A 134 6.90 -23.06 26.02
C ILE A 134 6.60 -23.00 24.52
N TRP A 135 5.84 -21.99 24.09
CA TRP A 135 5.71 -21.61 22.68
C TRP A 135 6.41 -20.27 22.48
N LEU A 136 7.41 -20.23 21.59
CA LEU A 136 8.12 -19.02 21.25
C LEU A 136 7.95 -18.75 19.75
N TYR A 137 7.28 -17.65 19.41
CA TYR A 137 7.16 -17.14 18.05
C TYR A 137 7.85 -15.77 17.94
N VAL A 138 8.84 -15.65 17.06
CA VAL A 138 9.57 -14.40 16.81
C VAL A 138 9.74 -14.14 15.32
N GLU A 139 9.08 -13.10 14.78
CA GLU A 139 9.15 -12.80 13.34
C GLU A 139 10.56 -12.42 12.88
N LYS A 140 11.30 -11.68 13.71
CA LYS A 140 12.63 -11.17 13.41
C LYS A 140 13.64 -11.64 14.45
N MET A 141 13.91 -12.94 14.45
CA MET A 141 14.92 -13.51 15.33
C MET A 141 16.32 -13.05 14.92
N THR A 142 17.17 -12.78 15.91
CA THR A 142 18.55 -12.32 15.75
C THR A 142 19.52 -13.33 16.36
N GLU A 143 20.77 -13.37 15.89
CA GLU A 143 21.78 -14.33 16.38
C GLU A 143 22.00 -14.20 17.88
N ASN A 144 21.98 -12.98 18.43
CA ASN A 144 22.09 -12.72 19.86
C ASN A 144 21.01 -13.47 20.67
N LEU A 145 19.76 -13.51 20.20
CA LEU A 145 18.70 -14.26 20.89
C LEU A 145 19.00 -15.76 20.93
N SER A 146 19.55 -16.30 19.84
CA SER A 146 19.84 -17.73 19.71
C SER A 146 20.94 -18.22 20.67
N GLU A 147 21.82 -17.32 21.10
CA GLU A 147 22.91 -17.61 22.05
C GLU A 147 22.55 -17.29 23.50
N SER A 148 21.69 -16.29 23.71
CA SER A 148 21.44 -15.69 25.03
C SER A 148 20.13 -16.09 25.69
N VAL A 149 19.16 -16.64 24.96
CA VAL A 149 17.90 -17.11 25.53
C VAL A 149 17.97 -18.62 25.80
N ILE A 150 17.62 -19.03 27.02
CA ILE A 150 17.45 -20.45 27.37
C ILE A 150 16.01 -20.69 27.79
N LEU A 151 15.41 -21.74 27.24
CA LEU A 151 14.07 -22.23 27.51
C LEU A 151 14.23 -23.60 28.18
N THR A 152 13.73 -23.77 29.40
CA THR A 152 13.80 -25.08 30.09
C THR A 152 12.40 -25.56 30.44
N ALA A 153 12.14 -26.82 30.15
CA ALA A 153 10.93 -27.53 30.49
C ALA A 153 11.30 -28.92 31.03
N ASP A 154 12.29 -28.99 31.91
CA ASP A 154 12.77 -30.26 32.46
C ASP A 154 11.76 -30.84 33.47
N GLY A 155 11.74 -32.16 33.61
CA GLY A 155 10.97 -32.85 34.63
C GLY A 155 11.56 -32.66 36.02
N GLY A 156 10.68 -32.55 37.03
CA GLY A 156 11.06 -32.44 38.43
C GLY A 156 11.78 -33.70 38.92
N GLN A 157 12.78 -33.55 39.77
CA GLN A 157 13.50 -34.69 40.35
C GLN A 157 12.61 -35.45 41.34
N GLY A 158 12.65 -36.78 41.36
CA GLY A 158 11.94 -37.58 42.35
C GLY A 158 12.56 -37.48 43.73
N GLY A 159 11.74 -37.41 44.78
CA GLY A 159 12.20 -37.35 46.16
C GLY A 159 12.84 -38.66 46.61
N SER A 160 13.88 -38.58 47.45
CA SER A 160 14.48 -39.78 48.05
C SER A 160 13.52 -40.45 49.02
N GLY A 161 13.55 -41.78 49.10
CA GLY A 161 12.77 -42.54 50.07
C GLY A 161 13.25 -42.32 51.52
N GLY A 162 12.34 -42.40 52.48
CA GLY A 162 12.65 -42.21 53.90
C GLY A 162 13.52 -43.33 54.46
N ALA A 163 14.53 -42.99 55.26
CA ALA A 163 15.33 -43.98 55.96
C ALA A 163 14.56 -44.59 57.16
N THR A 164 14.82 -45.85 57.48
CA THR A 164 14.22 -46.54 58.65
C THR A 164 15.29 -47.01 59.62
N THR A 165 15.06 -46.80 60.91
CA THR A 165 15.82 -47.46 61.99
C THR A 165 14.99 -48.51 62.73
N SER A 166 13.82 -48.88 62.19
CA SER A 166 12.89 -49.82 62.78
C SER A 166 13.17 -51.26 62.34
N ALA A 167 13.42 -52.15 63.30
CA ALA A 167 13.57 -53.59 63.01
C ALA A 167 12.27 -54.23 62.48
N ASP A 168 11.10 -53.70 62.86
CA ASP A 168 9.79 -54.21 62.45
C ASP A 168 9.40 -53.84 61.01
N ASN A 169 10.07 -52.84 60.43
CA ASN A 169 9.91 -52.39 59.05
C ASN A 169 11.30 -52.08 58.48
N PRO A 170 12.09 -53.14 58.17
CA PRO A 170 13.53 -53.00 58.05
C PRO A 170 13.98 -52.44 56.69
N THR A 171 13.11 -52.42 55.68
CA THR A 171 13.38 -51.89 54.33
C THR A 171 13.04 -50.40 54.26
N GLY A 172 13.97 -49.58 53.76
CA GLY A 172 13.76 -48.14 53.54
C GLY A 172 12.63 -47.82 52.54
N GLY A 173 12.09 -46.61 52.60
CA GLY A 173 11.00 -46.18 51.73
C GLY A 173 11.42 -46.17 50.25
N ALA A 174 10.50 -46.41 49.33
CA ALA A 174 10.79 -46.27 47.89
C ALA A 174 11.10 -44.80 47.55
N GLY A 175 11.97 -44.56 46.58
CA GLY A 175 12.16 -43.24 46.00
C GLY A 175 11.01 -42.87 45.07
N GLY A 176 10.70 -41.58 44.96
CA GLY A 176 9.70 -41.08 44.01
C GLY A 176 10.22 -41.11 42.59
N ASN A 177 9.34 -41.28 41.61
CA ASN A 177 9.68 -41.18 40.19
C ASN A 177 10.07 -39.74 39.83
N GLY A 178 10.94 -39.57 38.83
CA GLY A 178 11.16 -38.27 38.21
C GLY A 178 9.97 -37.89 37.34
N GLY A 179 9.69 -36.60 37.25
CA GLY A 179 8.66 -36.06 36.38
C GLY A 179 9.07 -36.15 34.91
N GLU A 180 8.07 -36.18 34.03
CA GLU A 180 8.28 -36.18 32.58
C GLU A 180 8.83 -34.82 32.11
N GLY A 181 9.69 -34.81 31.09
CA GLY A 181 10.06 -33.57 30.40
C GLY A 181 8.85 -32.95 29.70
N GLY A 182 8.86 -31.62 29.59
CA GLY A 182 7.81 -30.81 28.97
C GLY A 182 8.02 -30.56 27.48
N ASN A 183 7.29 -29.58 26.92
CA ASN A 183 7.29 -29.33 25.48
C ASN A 183 7.82 -27.93 25.15
N ILE A 184 8.67 -27.81 24.14
CA ILE A 184 9.16 -26.53 23.63
C ILE A 184 8.89 -26.46 22.12
N SER A 185 8.22 -25.40 21.66
CA SER A 185 8.03 -25.11 20.24
C SER A 185 8.59 -23.73 19.91
N ILE A 186 9.48 -23.65 18.93
CA ILE A 186 10.13 -22.42 18.47
C ILE A 186 9.77 -22.19 17.00
N PHE A 187 9.02 -21.12 16.76
CA PHE A 187 8.66 -20.62 15.45
C PHE A 187 9.38 -19.31 15.23
N TYR A 188 10.12 -19.17 14.15
CA TYR A 188 10.86 -17.93 13.93
C TYR A 188 11.02 -17.61 12.47
N GLY A 189 11.13 -16.33 12.16
CA GLY A 189 11.75 -15.91 10.90
C GLY A 189 12.98 -15.07 11.16
N SER A 190 13.60 -14.63 10.08
CA SER A 190 14.74 -13.73 10.16
C SER A 190 14.74 -12.75 8.98
N ALA A 191 15.26 -11.56 9.23
CA ALA A 191 15.52 -10.60 8.16
C ALA A 191 16.55 -11.15 7.16
N ALA A 192 17.49 -11.99 7.60
CA ALA A 192 18.45 -12.66 6.73
C ALA A 192 17.80 -13.64 5.73
N ASP A 193 16.84 -14.46 6.17
CA ASP A 193 16.09 -15.36 5.28
C ASP A 193 15.20 -14.57 4.31
N SER A 194 14.57 -13.50 4.79
CA SER A 194 13.79 -12.58 3.95
C SER A 194 14.64 -11.97 2.83
N LEU A 195 15.84 -11.49 3.17
CA LEU A 195 16.81 -10.98 2.23
C LEU A 195 17.22 -12.05 1.22
N LEU A 196 17.63 -13.24 1.67
CA LEU A 196 18.04 -14.35 0.80
C LEU A 196 16.98 -14.71 -0.25
N ARG A 197 15.71 -14.73 0.13
CA ARG A 197 14.61 -15.03 -0.80
C ARG A 197 14.45 -13.96 -1.88
N SER A 198 14.89 -12.72 -1.63
CA SER A 198 14.87 -11.64 -2.63
C SER A 198 16.01 -11.72 -3.67
N PHE A 199 17.12 -12.42 -3.36
CA PHE A 199 18.32 -12.46 -4.21
C PHE A 199 18.08 -12.97 -5.64
N PRO A 200 17.33 -14.07 -5.86
CA PRO A 200 17.09 -14.58 -7.21
C PRO A 200 16.50 -13.53 -8.16
N SER A 201 15.56 -12.73 -7.66
CA SER A 201 14.94 -11.64 -8.43
C SER A 201 15.90 -10.47 -8.70
N LEU A 202 16.84 -10.22 -7.79
CA LEU A 202 17.83 -9.16 -7.91
C LEU A 202 18.87 -9.50 -8.98
N VAL A 203 19.46 -10.70 -8.92
CA VAL A 203 20.57 -11.10 -9.80
C VAL A 203 20.16 -11.38 -11.26
N GLN A 204 18.86 -11.45 -11.53
CA GLN A 204 18.32 -11.56 -12.90
C GLN A 204 18.14 -10.19 -13.59
N LYS A 205 18.28 -9.08 -12.87
CA LYS A 205 18.20 -7.73 -13.46
C LYS A 205 19.50 -7.34 -14.17
N PRO A 206 19.51 -6.35 -15.07
CA PRO A 206 20.76 -5.79 -15.61
C PRO A 206 21.72 -5.35 -14.49
N TRP A 207 23.02 -5.52 -14.68
CA TRP A 207 23.99 -5.30 -13.59
C TRP A 207 23.97 -3.88 -13.04
N ALA A 208 23.68 -2.88 -13.87
CA ALA A 208 23.51 -1.50 -13.42
C ALA A 208 22.36 -1.36 -12.41
N ASN A 209 21.24 -2.02 -12.66
CA ASN A 209 20.09 -2.06 -11.76
C ASN A 209 20.37 -2.87 -10.50
N GLN A 210 21.18 -3.94 -10.60
CA GLN A 210 21.64 -4.69 -9.45
C GLN A 210 22.42 -3.78 -8.48
N VAL A 211 23.35 -2.96 -8.99
CA VAL A 211 24.17 -2.04 -8.18
C VAL A 211 23.30 -0.98 -7.51
N ALA A 212 22.40 -0.33 -8.26
CA ALA A 212 21.51 0.69 -7.72
C ALA A 212 20.62 0.15 -6.59
N LYS A 213 20.01 -1.03 -6.80
CA LYS A 213 19.17 -1.68 -5.79
C LYS A 213 20.00 -2.17 -4.60
N ALA A 214 21.22 -2.65 -4.82
CA ALA A 214 22.11 -3.08 -3.75
C ALA A 214 22.51 -1.92 -2.82
N LEU A 215 22.84 -0.75 -3.37
CA LEU A 215 23.18 0.45 -2.60
C LEU A 215 21.98 1.02 -1.84
N LYS A 216 20.80 1.03 -2.47
CA LYS A 216 19.59 1.64 -1.90
C LYS A 216 18.91 0.77 -0.85
N GLU A 217 18.90 -0.55 -1.04
CA GLU A 217 18.07 -1.47 -0.25
C GLU A 217 18.92 -2.53 0.46
N LEU A 218 19.70 -3.32 -0.29
CA LEU A 218 20.39 -4.49 0.25
C LEU A 218 21.44 -4.16 1.33
N LEU A 219 22.34 -3.21 1.06
CA LEU A 219 23.41 -2.86 2.01
C LEU A 219 22.87 -2.22 3.29
N PRO A 220 21.95 -1.24 3.24
CA PRO A 220 21.29 -0.73 4.45
C PRO A 220 20.63 -1.84 5.27
N GLU A 221 19.95 -2.78 4.62
CA GLU A 221 19.34 -3.91 5.33
C GLU A 221 20.40 -4.83 5.96
N CYS A 222 21.50 -5.14 5.25
CA CYS A 222 22.61 -5.92 5.82
C CYS A 222 23.23 -5.25 7.05
N ILE A 223 23.36 -3.91 7.05
CA ILE A 223 23.82 -3.14 8.21
C ILE A 223 22.82 -3.27 9.36
N SER A 224 21.52 -3.18 9.07
CA SER A 224 20.45 -3.25 10.06
C SER A 224 20.36 -4.61 10.78
N LEU A 225 20.89 -5.69 10.17
CA LEU A 225 20.97 -7.00 10.81
C LEU A 225 21.84 -6.99 12.08
N ASN A 226 22.80 -6.08 12.17
CA ASN A 226 23.75 -5.97 13.30
C ASN A 226 24.34 -7.34 13.71
N SER A 227 24.75 -8.11 12.70
CA SER A 227 25.17 -9.50 12.83
C SER A 227 26.70 -9.62 12.95
N PRO A 228 27.25 -10.43 13.88
CA PRO A 228 28.67 -10.77 13.90
C PRO A 228 29.16 -11.42 12.60
N SER A 229 28.26 -12.11 11.89
CA SER A 229 28.52 -12.76 10.60
C SER A 229 28.68 -11.74 9.44
N ILE A 230 28.24 -10.48 9.63
CA ILE A 230 28.40 -9.38 8.67
C ILE A 230 29.07 -8.18 9.38
N PRO A 231 30.41 -8.23 9.54
CA PRO A 231 31.10 -7.18 10.27
C PRO A 231 31.22 -5.89 9.43
N PRO A 232 31.32 -4.69 10.07
CA PRO A 232 31.28 -3.40 9.36
C PRO A 232 32.38 -3.20 8.31
N ASP A 233 33.56 -3.80 8.50
CA ASP A 233 34.68 -3.75 7.56
C ASP A 233 34.37 -4.46 6.23
N ILE A 234 33.67 -5.60 6.30
CA ILE A 234 33.22 -6.32 5.11
C ILE A 234 32.14 -5.52 4.37
N VAL A 235 31.20 -4.91 5.10
CA VAL A 235 30.20 -4.02 4.50
C VAL A 235 30.86 -2.83 3.80
N ALA A 236 31.90 -2.24 4.40
CA ALA A 236 32.65 -1.17 3.78
C ALA A 236 33.36 -1.61 2.49
N GLN A 237 33.89 -2.84 2.45
CA GLN A 237 34.47 -3.42 1.24
C GLN A 237 33.42 -3.57 0.14
N TRP A 238 32.26 -4.18 0.43
CA TRP A 238 31.17 -4.29 -0.53
C TRP A 238 30.69 -2.92 -1.01
N THR A 239 30.50 -1.98 -0.10
CA THR A 239 30.07 -0.61 -0.42
C THR A 239 31.04 0.04 -1.40
N THR A 240 32.35 -0.12 -1.17
CA THR A 240 33.39 0.39 -2.07
C THR A 240 33.26 -0.23 -3.46
N THR A 241 33.09 -1.55 -3.54
CA THR A 241 32.89 -2.23 -4.82
C THR A 241 31.62 -1.74 -5.50
N PHE A 242 30.46 -1.72 -4.84
CA PHE A 242 29.22 -1.24 -5.46
C PHE A 242 29.32 0.22 -5.94
N LEU A 243 29.94 1.11 -5.17
CA LEU A 243 30.18 2.50 -5.58
C LEU A 243 31.10 2.60 -6.80
N SER A 244 32.13 1.74 -6.88
CA SER A 244 33.00 1.71 -8.07
C SER A 244 32.23 1.36 -9.34
N TYR A 245 31.26 0.45 -9.26
CA TYR A 245 30.39 0.12 -10.41
C TYR A 245 29.29 1.16 -10.65
N ALA A 246 28.81 1.87 -9.61
CA ALA A 246 27.70 2.81 -9.73
C ALA A 246 27.99 4.00 -10.66
N ASN A 247 29.26 4.36 -10.83
CA ASN A 247 29.69 5.47 -11.68
C ASN A 247 29.82 5.09 -13.17
N LEU A 248 29.92 3.80 -13.50
CA LEU A 248 30.08 3.35 -14.89
C LEU A 248 28.81 3.57 -15.74
N PRO A 249 27.59 3.20 -15.30
CA PRO A 249 26.39 3.37 -16.13
C PRO A 249 26.14 4.82 -16.55
N PRO A 250 26.21 5.83 -15.66
CA PRO A 250 26.09 7.23 -16.06
C PRO A 250 27.15 7.63 -17.11
N ALA A 251 28.41 7.25 -16.92
CA ALA A 251 29.50 7.59 -17.84
C ALA A 251 29.35 6.93 -19.21
N MET A 252 28.93 5.65 -19.25
CA MET A 252 28.62 4.94 -20.50
C MET A 252 27.47 5.61 -21.24
N ASN A 253 26.39 5.98 -20.53
CA ASN A 253 25.27 6.70 -21.13
C ASN A 253 25.67 8.09 -21.65
N SER A 254 26.51 8.82 -20.93
CA SER A 254 27.07 10.09 -21.42
C SER A 254 27.87 9.91 -22.71
N LEU A 255 28.69 8.86 -22.80
CA LEU A 255 29.44 8.57 -24.01
C LEU A 255 28.53 8.14 -25.17
N ILE A 256 27.55 7.26 -24.94
CA ILE A 256 26.56 6.87 -25.95
C ILE A 256 25.87 8.12 -26.54
N ASN A 257 25.50 9.08 -25.68
CA ASN A 257 24.88 10.33 -26.11
C ASN A 257 25.85 11.21 -26.93
N ALA A 258 27.11 11.36 -26.49
CA ALA A 258 28.11 12.12 -27.23
C ALA A 258 28.41 11.48 -28.61
N LEU A 259 28.54 10.16 -28.67
CA LEU A 259 28.75 9.43 -29.93
C LEU A 259 27.58 9.54 -30.89
N ARG A 260 26.35 9.58 -30.37
CA ARG A 260 25.16 9.86 -31.18
C ARG A 260 25.26 11.24 -31.83
N GLN A 261 25.69 12.26 -31.09
CA GLN A 261 25.90 13.61 -31.65
C GLN A 261 27.02 13.63 -32.70
N LEU A 262 28.13 12.92 -32.45
CA LEU A 262 29.24 12.80 -33.39
C LEU A 262 28.81 12.15 -34.72
N VAL A 263 28.06 11.05 -34.66
CA VAL A 263 27.56 10.33 -35.83
C VAL A 263 26.60 11.20 -36.66
N ASN A 264 25.84 12.07 -36.01
CA ASN A 264 24.83 12.92 -36.64
C ASN A 264 25.34 14.31 -37.04
N ALA A 265 26.63 14.59 -36.87
CA ALA A 265 27.21 15.88 -37.23
C ALA A 265 27.20 16.06 -38.76
N SER A 266 26.40 17.03 -39.24
CA SER A 266 26.26 17.37 -40.66
C SER A 266 26.78 18.79 -40.93
N GLY A 267 27.75 18.95 -41.84
CA GLY A 267 28.34 20.27 -42.17
C GLY A 267 29.85 20.18 -42.39
N ASP A 268 30.52 21.32 -42.57
CA ASP A 268 31.99 21.39 -42.52
C ASP A 268 32.37 21.98 -41.14
N PRO A 269 33.01 21.22 -40.25
CA PRO A 269 33.59 19.89 -40.45
C PRO A 269 32.60 18.73 -40.26
N SER A 270 32.77 17.66 -41.05
CA SER A 270 32.01 16.39 -40.96
C SER A 270 32.96 15.26 -40.55
N PRO A 271 32.54 14.31 -39.69
CA PRO A 271 33.40 13.20 -39.32
C PRO A 271 33.61 12.27 -40.52
N THR A 272 34.75 11.59 -40.56
CA THR A 272 35.04 10.61 -41.59
C THR A 272 34.17 9.37 -41.43
N THR A 273 33.94 8.64 -42.53
CA THR A 273 33.15 7.39 -42.54
C THR A 273 33.70 6.36 -41.55
N LYS A 274 35.01 6.34 -41.31
CA LYS A 274 35.65 5.43 -40.35
C LYS A 274 35.30 5.79 -38.91
N THR A 275 35.30 7.07 -38.57
CA THR A 275 34.91 7.59 -37.25
C THR A 275 33.42 7.34 -36.97
N ILE A 276 32.56 7.53 -37.97
CA ILE A 276 31.14 7.22 -37.88
C ILE A 276 30.91 5.72 -37.62
N GLN A 277 31.60 4.85 -38.37
CA GLN A 277 31.45 3.41 -38.21
C GLN A 277 31.89 2.95 -36.81
N ILE A 278 33.05 3.40 -36.33
CA ILE A 278 33.53 2.99 -35.00
C ILE A 278 32.70 3.57 -33.85
N ALA A 279 32.14 4.78 -34.01
CA ALA A 279 31.25 5.38 -33.03
C ALA A 279 29.93 4.59 -32.90
N ASN A 280 29.36 4.13 -34.02
CA ASN A 280 28.19 3.26 -34.02
C ASN A 280 28.48 1.88 -33.38
N ASP A 281 29.59 1.25 -33.75
CA ASP A 281 30.00 -0.05 -33.18
C ASP A 281 30.24 0.07 -31.65
N CYS A 282 30.90 1.14 -31.21
CA CYS A 282 31.14 1.43 -29.80
C CYS A 282 29.82 1.63 -29.03
N SER A 283 28.91 2.46 -29.57
CA SER A 283 27.60 2.74 -28.97
C SER A 283 26.75 1.47 -28.81
N ALA A 284 26.73 0.61 -29.85
CA ALA A 284 26.03 -0.67 -29.82
C ALA A 284 26.61 -1.62 -28.76
N ASN A 285 27.94 -1.70 -28.64
CA ASN A 285 28.59 -2.53 -27.62
C ASN A 285 28.30 -2.05 -26.21
N LEU A 286 28.39 -0.74 -25.95
CA LEU A 286 28.10 -0.16 -24.62
C LEU A 286 26.64 -0.37 -24.22
N THR A 287 25.69 -0.21 -25.16
CA THR A 287 24.28 -0.51 -24.93
C THR A 287 24.07 -1.97 -24.52
N LYS A 288 24.66 -2.89 -25.28
CA LYS A 288 24.56 -4.33 -25.00
C LYS A 288 25.14 -4.69 -23.64
N ILE A 289 26.22 -4.00 -23.23
CA ILE A 289 26.82 -4.14 -21.91
C ILE A 289 25.88 -3.66 -20.81
N LEU A 290 25.22 -2.51 -20.97
CA LEU A 290 24.31 -1.95 -19.97
C LEU A 290 23.06 -2.81 -19.76
N ALA A 291 22.54 -3.42 -20.84
CA ALA A 291 21.40 -4.32 -20.79
C ALA A 291 21.72 -5.73 -20.24
N SER A 292 23.01 -6.08 -20.13
CA SER A 292 23.45 -7.40 -19.69
C SER A 292 23.24 -7.63 -18.18
N THR A 293 22.96 -8.87 -17.79
CA THR A 293 23.00 -9.31 -16.38
C THR A 293 24.43 -9.46 -15.86
N SER A 294 25.40 -9.63 -16.77
CA SER A 294 26.83 -9.79 -16.46
C SER A 294 27.52 -8.43 -16.44
N ALA A 295 28.07 -8.09 -15.27
CA ALA A 295 28.89 -6.90 -15.06
C ALA A 295 30.29 -7.01 -15.66
N PRO A 296 31.00 -5.87 -15.83
CA PRO A 296 32.44 -5.87 -16.15
C PRO A 296 33.21 -6.71 -15.12
N PRO A 297 34.33 -7.37 -15.48
CA PRO A 297 35.13 -8.14 -14.52
C PRO A 297 35.55 -7.33 -13.28
N ASN A 298 35.96 -6.08 -13.49
CA ASN A 298 36.22 -5.09 -12.44
C ASN A 298 35.87 -3.68 -12.94
N ALA A 299 35.67 -2.74 -12.01
CA ALA A 299 35.33 -1.35 -12.35
C ALA A 299 36.44 -0.63 -13.15
N ASP A 300 37.69 -1.09 -13.04
CA ASP A 300 38.83 -0.54 -13.80
C ASP A 300 38.93 -1.05 -15.25
N THR A 301 38.13 -2.06 -15.62
CA THR A 301 38.13 -2.63 -16.98
C THR A 301 37.68 -1.58 -17.99
N ILE A 302 36.76 -0.70 -17.59
CA ILE A 302 36.35 0.49 -18.34
C ILE A 302 36.41 1.67 -17.37
N ARG A 303 37.45 2.49 -17.50
CA ARG A 303 37.66 3.63 -16.60
C ARG A 303 36.68 4.76 -16.89
N THR A 304 36.00 5.22 -15.85
CA THR A 304 35.07 6.36 -15.94
C THR A 304 35.79 7.61 -16.46
N GLU A 305 37.05 7.83 -16.08
CA GLU A 305 37.86 8.95 -16.57
C GLU A 305 38.13 8.85 -18.07
N SER A 306 38.33 7.63 -18.60
CA SER A 306 38.53 7.41 -20.03
C SER A 306 37.25 7.67 -20.82
N LEU A 307 36.10 7.22 -20.32
CA LEU A 307 34.80 7.52 -20.94
C LEU A 307 34.54 9.03 -20.98
N ASN A 308 34.77 9.71 -19.85
CA ASN A 308 34.59 11.15 -19.74
C ASN A 308 35.59 11.94 -20.61
N SER A 309 36.82 11.45 -20.75
CA SER A 309 37.80 12.05 -21.69
C SER A 309 37.28 11.99 -23.12
N ILE A 310 36.80 10.83 -23.57
CA ILE A 310 36.26 10.67 -24.92
C ILE A 310 35.03 11.57 -25.11
N VAL A 311 34.14 11.68 -24.12
CA VAL A 311 33.02 12.63 -24.15
C VAL A 311 33.50 14.06 -24.37
N ASN A 312 34.52 14.50 -23.61
CA ASN A 312 35.07 15.85 -23.75
C ASN A 312 35.70 16.06 -25.13
N ASP A 313 36.47 15.09 -25.61
CA ASP A 313 37.12 15.16 -26.93
C ASP A 313 36.07 15.22 -28.06
N VAL A 314 34.99 14.43 -27.94
CA VAL A 314 33.85 14.48 -28.88
C VAL A 314 33.15 15.84 -28.85
N ASN A 315 32.90 16.39 -27.67
CA ASN A 315 32.27 17.71 -27.54
C ASN A 315 33.17 18.83 -28.11
N GLU A 316 34.47 18.79 -27.84
CA GLU A 316 35.44 19.74 -28.41
C GLU A 316 35.50 19.63 -29.94
N TRP A 317 35.47 18.41 -30.48
CA TRP A 317 35.42 18.21 -31.93
C TRP A 317 34.12 18.72 -32.55
N LEU A 318 32.99 18.61 -31.85
CA LEU A 318 31.71 19.15 -32.32
C LEU A 318 31.68 20.69 -32.38
N GLU A 319 32.53 21.38 -31.60
CA GLU A 319 32.64 22.85 -31.59
C GLU A 319 33.57 23.36 -32.70
N ASP A 320 34.79 22.83 -32.78
CA ASP A 320 35.87 23.40 -33.61
C ASP A 320 36.38 22.46 -34.71
N GLY A 321 35.99 21.19 -34.68
CA GLY A 321 36.46 20.13 -35.57
C GLY A 321 37.96 19.88 -35.56
N GLY A 322 38.48 19.30 -36.65
CA GLY A 322 39.90 19.14 -36.90
C GLY A 322 40.41 17.70 -36.91
N ASP A 323 41.23 17.38 -37.92
CA ASP A 323 41.71 16.04 -38.23
C ASP A 323 42.51 15.37 -37.10
N VAL A 324 43.24 16.16 -36.29
CA VAL A 324 44.08 15.64 -35.19
C VAL A 324 43.21 15.12 -34.05
N LEU A 325 42.16 15.88 -33.70
CA LEU A 325 41.24 15.51 -32.63
C LEU A 325 40.33 14.36 -33.08
N GLU A 326 39.89 14.35 -34.34
CA GLU A 326 39.14 13.23 -34.91
C GLU A 326 39.95 11.93 -34.88
N ALA A 327 41.24 11.98 -35.23
CA ALA A 327 42.12 10.83 -35.17
C ALA A 327 42.31 10.31 -33.74
N LYS A 328 42.34 11.21 -32.74
CA LYS A 328 42.38 10.83 -31.32
C LYS A 328 41.10 10.08 -30.93
N ILE A 329 39.93 10.65 -31.22
CA ILE A 329 38.61 10.05 -30.96
C ILE A 329 38.51 8.66 -31.62
N TYR A 330 38.88 8.54 -32.90
CA TYR A 330 38.85 7.27 -33.61
C TYR A 330 39.70 6.19 -32.93
N ASN A 331 40.91 6.54 -32.49
CA ASN A 331 41.82 5.59 -31.84
C ASN A 331 41.30 5.15 -30.46
N GLU A 332 40.76 6.08 -29.67
CA GLU A 332 40.20 5.80 -28.35
C GLU A 332 38.92 4.94 -28.46
N LEU A 333 38.03 5.25 -29.41
CA LEU A 333 36.85 4.43 -29.69
C LEU A 333 37.21 3.06 -30.25
N SER A 334 38.24 2.96 -31.09
CA SER A 334 38.72 1.67 -31.59
C SER A 334 39.21 0.78 -30.45
N ALA A 335 39.98 1.35 -29.51
CA ALA A 335 40.47 0.64 -28.34
C ALA A 335 39.31 0.20 -27.42
N LEU A 336 38.34 1.08 -27.17
CA LEU A 336 37.17 0.80 -26.34
C LEU A 336 36.25 -0.25 -26.98
N THR A 337 36.03 -0.18 -28.29
CA THR A 337 35.20 -1.15 -29.03
C THR A 337 35.83 -2.54 -28.98
N GLN A 338 37.16 -2.64 -29.09
CA GLN A 338 37.87 -3.91 -28.97
C GLN A 338 37.79 -4.50 -27.56
N SER A 339 37.90 -3.68 -26.51
CA SER A 339 37.80 -4.15 -25.13
C SER A 339 36.37 -4.56 -24.72
N THR A 340 35.36 -4.11 -25.46
CA THR A 340 33.92 -4.34 -25.19
C THR A 340 33.24 -5.32 -26.16
N ALA A 341 33.98 -5.86 -27.14
CA ALA A 341 33.39 -6.66 -28.22
C ALA A 341 32.81 -8.02 -27.78
N ASN A 342 33.33 -8.61 -26.70
CA ASN A 342 32.90 -9.93 -26.22
C ASN A 342 32.04 -9.83 -24.96
N PRO A 343 30.94 -10.59 -24.84
CA PRO A 343 30.18 -10.69 -23.61
C PRO A 343 31.05 -11.21 -22.48
N TRP A 344 30.96 -10.58 -21.30
CA TRP A 344 31.65 -11.06 -20.11
C TRP A 344 31.00 -12.35 -19.59
N ASP A 345 31.84 -13.25 -19.08
CA ASP A 345 31.47 -14.58 -18.60
C ASP A 345 30.68 -14.58 -17.28
N GLY A 346 30.45 -13.40 -16.70
CA GLY A 346 29.75 -13.20 -15.43
C GLY A 346 30.63 -13.29 -14.19
N ASN A 347 31.93 -13.54 -14.33
CA ASN A 347 32.90 -13.52 -13.23
C ASN A 347 33.39 -12.08 -12.99
N SER A 348 32.73 -11.39 -12.07
CA SER A 348 33.06 -10.01 -11.70
C SER A 348 33.24 -9.81 -10.20
N ASP A 349 33.90 -8.72 -9.82
CA ASP A 349 33.96 -8.26 -8.42
C ASP A 349 32.54 -8.02 -7.86
N LEU A 350 31.61 -7.57 -8.71
CA LEU A 350 30.20 -7.40 -8.35
C LEU A 350 29.56 -8.75 -7.99
N ARG A 351 29.75 -9.78 -8.83
CA ARG A 351 29.23 -11.13 -8.56
C ARG A 351 29.86 -11.73 -7.31
N THR A 352 31.15 -11.49 -7.10
CA THR A 352 31.88 -11.90 -5.89
C THR A 352 31.28 -11.25 -4.64
N CYS A 353 30.93 -9.96 -4.69
CA CYS A 353 30.23 -9.28 -3.60
C CYS A 353 28.87 -9.92 -3.32
N PHE A 354 28.03 -10.13 -4.34
CA PHE A 354 26.73 -10.77 -4.15
C PHE A 354 26.84 -12.19 -3.57
N ASN A 355 27.79 -12.99 -4.06
CA ASN A 355 28.05 -14.32 -3.50
C ASN A 355 28.47 -14.21 -2.02
N GLY A 356 29.40 -13.31 -1.69
CA GLY A 356 29.85 -13.09 -0.31
C GLY A 356 28.75 -12.62 0.63
N ILE A 357 27.82 -11.78 0.16
CA ILE A 357 26.62 -11.41 0.94
C ILE A 357 25.74 -12.63 1.14
N SER A 358 25.42 -13.36 0.07
CA SER A 358 24.57 -14.56 0.14
C SER A 358 25.15 -15.61 1.09
N GLU A 359 26.45 -15.88 1.04
CA GLU A 359 27.13 -16.83 1.92
C GLU A 359 26.98 -16.44 3.40
N ARG A 360 27.11 -15.15 3.72
CA ARG A 360 26.98 -14.65 5.10
C ARG A 360 25.54 -14.65 5.59
N LEU A 361 24.58 -14.31 4.74
CA LEU A 361 23.17 -14.44 5.10
C LEU A 361 22.79 -15.92 5.34
N VAL A 362 23.34 -16.86 4.56
CA VAL A 362 23.19 -18.30 4.80
C VAL A 362 23.83 -18.70 6.13
N ALA A 363 25.01 -18.16 6.46
CA ALA A 363 25.66 -18.42 7.75
C ALA A 363 24.78 -17.96 8.92
N ILE A 364 24.19 -16.75 8.86
CA ILE A 364 23.24 -16.26 9.87
C ILE A 364 22.07 -17.23 10.03
N LYS A 365 21.47 -17.65 8.93
CA LYS A 365 20.34 -18.61 8.94
C LYS A 365 20.71 -19.92 9.63
N ILE A 366 21.91 -20.45 9.35
CA ILE A 366 22.43 -21.68 9.97
C ILE A 366 22.66 -21.46 11.48
N THR A 367 23.26 -20.34 11.88
CA THR A 367 23.49 -20.01 13.30
C THR A 367 22.17 -19.98 14.07
N LEU A 368 21.15 -19.32 13.52
CA LEU A 368 19.81 -19.25 14.12
C LEU A 368 19.18 -20.64 14.27
N GLN A 369 19.28 -21.47 13.24
CA GLN A 369 18.75 -22.84 13.26
C GLN A 369 19.43 -23.69 14.33
N ILE A 370 20.78 -23.71 14.35
CA ILE A 370 21.54 -24.44 15.36
C ILE A 370 21.18 -23.95 16.76
N GLY A 371 21.04 -22.64 16.94
CA GLY A 371 20.72 -22.07 18.23
C GLY A 371 19.35 -22.53 18.74
N ALA A 372 18.33 -22.42 17.90
CA ALA A 372 16.97 -22.86 18.23
C ALA A 372 16.90 -24.37 18.51
N GLU A 373 17.56 -25.21 17.69
CA GLU A 373 17.52 -26.68 17.82
C GLU A 373 18.32 -27.21 19.01
N TYR A 374 19.47 -26.60 19.35
CA TYR A 374 20.43 -27.24 20.25
C TYR A 374 20.87 -26.40 21.45
N THR A 375 20.90 -25.07 21.39
CA THR A 375 21.47 -24.25 22.47
C THR A 375 20.41 -23.58 23.33
N MET A 376 19.25 -23.28 22.76
CA MET A 376 18.18 -22.54 23.42
C MET A 376 17.30 -23.38 24.32
N ASN A 377 17.37 -24.71 24.31
CA ASN A 377 16.34 -25.55 24.93
C ASN A 377 16.90 -26.64 25.88
N SER A 378 16.09 -27.02 26.87
CA SER A 378 16.26 -28.22 27.71
C SER A 378 14.90 -28.85 28.03
N ILE A 379 14.78 -30.15 27.79
CA ILE A 379 13.53 -30.94 27.90
C ILE A 379 13.78 -32.31 28.54
N GLN A 380 14.74 -32.39 29.46
CA GLN A 380 15.15 -33.65 30.09
C GLN A 380 14.07 -34.17 31.05
N GLY A 381 13.92 -35.49 31.14
CA GLY A 381 13.12 -36.11 32.19
C GLY A 381 13.83 -36.00 33.54
N GLY A 382 13.06 -35.84 34.62
CA GLY A 382 13.59 -35.82 35.98
C GLY A 382 14.22 -37.17 36.35
N HIS A 383 15.27 -37.18 37.17
CA HIS A 383 15.81 -38.43 37.69
C HIS A 383 14.93 -38.97 38.81
N GLY A 384 14.80 -40.30 38.86
CA GLY A 384 14.14 -40.98 39.96
C GLY A 384 14.91 -40.80 41.26
N GLY A 385 14.18 -40.56 42.35
CA GLY A 385 14.74 -40.45 43.68
C GLY A 385 15.39 -41.76 44.12
N SER A 386 16.49 -41.67 44.86
CA SER A 386 17.13 -42.83 45.46
C SER A 386 16.22 -43.48 46.51
N GLY A 387 16.25 -44.81 46.61
CA GLY A 387 15.57 -45.52 47.69
C GLY A 387 16.15 -45.21 49.08
N GLY A 388 15.31 -45.22 50.10
CA GLY A 388 15.70 -44.96 51.48
C GLY A 388 16.62 -46.02 52.07
N VAL A 389 17.45 -45.61 53.01
CA VAL A 389 18.39 -46.52 53.72
C VAL A 389 17.64 -47.41 54.70
N SER A 390 17.96 -48.70 54.69
CA SER A 390 17.36 -49.75 55.52
C SER A 390 17.99 -49.86 56.91
N TYR A 391 17.29 -50.51 57.85
CA TYR A 391 17.69 -50.63 59.26
C TYR A 391 19.11 -51.18 59.46
N THR A 392 19.50 -52.16 58.63
CA THR A 392 20.86 -52.69 58.56
C THR A 392 21.27 -52.97 57.11
N PRO A 393 22.57 -53.08 56.80
CA PRO A 393 23.05 -53.40 55.45
C PRO A 393 22.61 -54.76 54.90
N SER A 394 22.04 -55.63 55.74
CA SER A 394 21.54 -56.95 55.33
C SER A 394 20.14 -56.90 54.69
N TYR A 395 19.42 -55.78 54.84
CA TYR A 395 18.15 -55.56 54.16
C TYR A 395 18.36 -54.69 52.92
N PRO A 396 17.70 -54.99 51.79
CA PRO A 396 17.81 -54.17 50.59
C PRO A 396 17.32 -52.76 50.90
N PRO A 397 17.94 -51.69 50.34
CA PRO A 397 17.39 -50.34 50.40
C PRO A 397 16.03 -50.28 49.73
N GLY A 398 15.32 -49.17 49.91
CA GLY A 398 14.12 -48.89 49.13
C GLY A 398 14.41 -48.98 47.62
N VAL A 399 13.38 -49.25 46.82
CA VAL A 399 13.51 -49.24 45.35
C VAL A 399 13.66 -47.78 44.90
N SER A 400 14.64 -47.49 44.03
CA SER A 400 14.76 -46.17 43.41
C SER A 400 13.58 -45.90 42.47
N GLY A 401 13.17 -44.64 42.39
CA GLY A 401 12.18 -44.20 41.41
C GLY A 401 12.66 -44.38 39.98
N LYS A 402 11.73 -44.40 39.03
CA LYS A 402 12.05 -44.37 37.59
C LYS A 402 12.40 -42.95 37.18
N ASN A 403 13.26 -42.80 36.18
CA ASN A 403 13.44 -41.50 35.52
C ASN A 403 12.20 -41.19 34.67
N GLY A 404 11.82 -39.92 34.58
CA GLY A 404 10.84 -39.47 33.62
C GLY A 404 11.37 -39.59 32.19
N ALA A 405 10.48 -39.69 31.20
CA ALA A 405 10.84 -39.62 29.80
C ALA A 405 11.25 -38.19 29.41
N GLN A 406 12.00 -38.11 28.32
CA GLN A 406 12.34 -36.84 27.68
C GLN A 406 11.08 -36.21 27.08
N GLY A 407 11.02 -34.88 27.13
CA GLY A 407 9.96 -34.08 26.52
C GLY A 407 10.04 -34.00 25.00
N SER A 408 9.35 -33.02 24.41
CA SER A 408 9.35 -32.79 22.95
C SER A 408 9.85 -31.40 22.54
N LEU A 409 10.53 -31.33 21.38
CA LEU A 409 11.02 -30.10 20.77
C LEU A 409 10.51 -30.01 19.32
N SER A 410 9.96 -28.86 18.95
CA SER A 410 9.62 -28.51 17.57
C SER A 410 10.27 -27.18 17.19
N VAL A 411 10.97 -27.12 16.07
CA VAL A 411 11.66 -25.90 15.61
C VAL A 411 11.37 -25.69 14.13
N ASN A 412 10.68 -24.59 13.79
CA ASN A 412 10.28 -24.29 12.43
C ASN A 412 10.68 -22.84 12.06
N ASN A 413 11.46 -22.72 10.98
CA ASN A 413 11.78 -21.44 10.36
C ASN A 413 10.70 -21.07 9.34
N LEU A 414 9.98 -19.98 9.59
CA LEU A 414 8.89 -19.46 8.79
C LEU A 414 9.42 -18.44 7.79
N GLY A 415 9.07 -18.63 6.51
CA GLY A 415 9.47 -17.73 5.43
C GLY A 415 8.65 -16.43 5.44
N PHE A 416 7.42 -16.49 5.96
CA PHE A 416 6.43 -15.41 5.87
C PHE A 416 6.19 -14.94 4.43
N ASP A 417 6.30 -15.91 3.50
CA ASP A 417 6.12 -15.73 2.06
C ASP A 417 4.87 -16.47 1.56
N GLY A 418 4.12 -17.11 2.46
CA GLY A 418 2.93 -17.88 2.14
C GLY A 418 3.24 -19.26 1.58
N SER A 419 4.48 -19.74 1.71
CA SER A 419 4.85 -21.10 1.30
C SER A 419 4.17 -22.17 2.17
N VAL A 420 4.15 -23.41 1.69
CA VAL A 420 3.55 -24.55 2.42
C VAL A 420 4.22 -24.76 3.79
N SER A 421 5.51 -24.41 3.94
CA SER A 421 6.20 -24.45 5.23
C SER A 421 5.62 -23.50 6.27
N ASP A 422 4.96 -22.41 5.86
CA ASP A 422 4.31 -21.49 6.79
C ASP A 422 3.02 -22.09 7.42
N LEU A 423 2.55 -23.25 6.93
CA LEU A 423 1.41 -23.99 7.49
C LEU A 423 1.81 -25.02 8.58
N ASP A 424 3.11 -25.33 8.70
CA ASP A 424 3.63 -26.32 9.66
C ASP A 424 3.85 -25.67 11.03
N VAL A 425 2.76 -25.24 11.65
CA VAL A 425 2.75 -24.55 12.93
C VAL A 425 1.67 -25.15 13.81
N ASN A 426 2.07 -25.67 14.97
CA ASN A 426 1.15 -26.33 15.90
C ASN A 426 0.43 -25.37 16.88
N GLN A 427 0.60 -24.06 16.69
CA GLN A 427 0.07 -23.02 17.58
C GLN A 427 -0.34 -21.76 16.79
N VAL A 428 -1.26 -20.97 17.34
CA VAL A 428 -1.72 -19.72 16.71
C VAL A 428 -0.63 -18.66 16.78
N CYS A 429 0.02 -18.36 15.66
CA CYS A 429 1.06 -17.32 15.55
C CYS A 429 0.51 -15.92 15.26
N ALA A 430 -0.68 -15.83 14.66
CA ALA A 430 -1.36 -14.57 14.37
C ALA A 430 -2.73 -14.57 15.04
N PHE A 431 -2.86 -13.84 16.15
CA PHE A 431 -4.12 -13.77 16.88
C PHE A 431 -5.05 -12.72 16.23
N PRO A 432 -6.28 -13.06 15.83
CA PRO A 432 -7.15 -12.17 15.04
C PRO A 432 -7.33 -10.78 15.63
N GLU A 433 -7.61 -10.70 16.93
CA GLU A 433 -7.87 -9.46 17.63
C GLU A 433 -6.62 -8.58 17.71
N GLN A 434 -5.43 -9.16 17.87
CA GLN A 434 -4.17 -8.40 17.87
C GLN A 434 -3.83 -7.90 16.46
N CYS A 435 -4.07 -8.71 15.42
CA CYS A 435 -3.96 -8.29 14.03
C CYS A 435 -4.93 -7.15 13.70
N GLN A 436 -6.17 -7.20 14.19
CA GLN A 436 -7.15 -6.12 14.01
C GLN A 436 -6.70 -4.83 14.72
N MET A 437 -6.14 -4.92 15.94
CA MET A 437 -5.61 -3.74 16.64
C MET A 437 -4.47 -3.07 15.85
N LEU A 438 -3.60 -3.86 15.21
CA LEU A 438 -2.53 -3.33 14.36
C LEU A 438 -3.06 -2.71 13.07
N LEU A 439 -4.08 -3.33 12.46
CA LEU A 439 -4.76 -2.77 11.30
C LEU A 439 -5.35 -1.40 11.65
N ASN A 440 -6.08 -1.29 12.76
CA ASN A 440 -6.64 -0.02 13.23
C ASN A 440 -5.54 1.03 13.47
N LYS A 441 -4.36 0.62 13.97
CA LYS A 441 -3.21 1.53 14.16
C LYS A 441 -2.65 2.02 12.83
N ALA A 442 -2.55 1.14 11.83
CA ALA A 442 -2.14 1.51 10.48
C ALA A 442 -3.15 2.43 9.80
N ASP A 443 -4.44 2.14 9.96
CA ASP A 443 -5.52 2.96 9.41
C ASP A 443 -5.51 4.38 10.00
N ARG A 444 -5.26 4.53 11.31
CA ARG A 444 -5.11 5.84 11.97
C ARG A 444 -4.06 6.71 11.28
N LEU A 445 -2.89 6.13 11.03
CA LEU A 445 -1.77 6.81 10.40
C LEU A 445 -2.05 7.13 8.92
N PHE A 446 -2.65 6.19 8.18
CA PHE A 446 -2.92 6.43 6.76
C PHE A 446 -3.98 7.55 6.56
N PHE A 447 -4.94 7.71 7.48
CA PHE A 447 -5.95 8.74 7.31
C PHE A 447 -5.42 10.17 7.44
N THR A 448 -4.36 10.44 8.24
CA THR A 448 -3.91 11.81 8.52
C THR A 448 -3.53 12.59 7.26
N ASN A 449 -3.24 11.88 6.18
CA ASN A 449 -2.74 12.40 4.91
C ASN A 449 -1.38 13.11 5.05
N ASP A 450 -0.66 12.85 6.16
CA ASP A 450 0.73 13.26 6.36
C ASP A 450 1.68 12.22 5.77
N GLN A 451 2.66 12.67 4.99
CA GLN A 451 3.60 11.78 4.28
C GLN A 451 4.43 10.87 5.20
N TYR A 452 4.72 11.28 6.43
CA TYR A 452 5.47 10.47 7.40
C TYR A 452 4.57 9.40 8.01
N ASP A 453 3.35 9.77 8.39
CA ASP A 453 2.37 8.82 8.92
C ASP A 453 1.97 7.77 7.88
N VAL A 454 1.75 8.18 6.62
CA VAL A 454 1.44 7.26 5.51
C VAL A 454 2.56 6.24 5.33
N LYS A 455 3.83 6.66 5.47
CA LYS A 455 4.98 5.75 5.41
C LYS A 455 4.96 4.73 6.55
N ASP A 456 4.67 5.17 7.78
CA ASP A 456 4.58 4.29 8.94
C ASP A 456 3.38 3.34 8.86
N ALA A 457 2.26 3.80 8.29
CA ALA A 457 1.11 2.95 7.95
C ALA A 457 1.52 1.86 6.96
N GLY A 458 2.26 2.21 5.90
CA GLY A 458 2.82 1.27 4.93
C GLY A 458 3.69 0.18 5.59
N ILE A 459 4.50 0.54 6.58
CA ILE A 459 5.31 -0.44 7.34
C ILE A 459 4.42 -1.43 8.11
N LEU A 460 3.34 -0.96 8.73
CA LEU A 460 2.41 -1.80 9.48
C LEU A 460 1.59 -2.72 8.56
N TYR A 461 1.04 -2.20 7.46
CA TYR A 461 0.31 -3.02 6.48
C TYR A 461 1.21 -4.10 5.88
N SER A 462 2.47 -3.77 5.56
CA SER A 462 3.43 -4.72 4.99
C SER A 462 3.73 -5.85 5.97
N ARG A 463 3.90 -5.52 7.25
CA ARG A 463 4.11 -6.49 8.33
C ARG A 463 2.92 -7.43 8.49
N LEU A 464 1.70 -6.88 8.57
CA LEU A 464 0.48 -7.68 8.67
C LEU A 464 0.28 -8.57 7.45
N SER A 465 0.50 -8.03 6.25
CA SER A 465 0.41 -8.79 5.00
C SER A 465 1.36 -9.99 4.99
N ARG A 466 2.59 -9.83 5.46
CA ARG A 466 3.56 -10.93 5.59
C ARG A 466 3.15 -11.95 6.65
N ARG A 467 2.73 -11.48 7.83
CA ARG A 467 2.25 -12.34 8.93
C ARG A 467 1.09 -13.24 8.49
N LEU A 468 0.23 -12.73 7.62
CA LEU A 468 -0.98 -13.40 7.15
C LEU A 468 -0.84 -14.05 5.76
N ALA A 469 0.36 -14.04 5.18
CA ALA A 469 0.61 -14.56 3.82
C ALA A 469 0.31 -16.06 3.66
N PHE A 470 0.19 -16.81 4.76
CA PHE A 470 -0.15 -18.24 4.74
C PHE A 470 -1.60 -18.52 4.36
N LEU A 471 -2.52 -17.54 4.49
CA LEU A 471 -3.96 -17.74 4.33
C LEU A 471 -4.37 -18.25 2.93
N PRO A 472 -3.86 -17.71 1.80
CA PRO A 472 -4.20 -18.24 0.47
C PRO A 472 -3.75 -19.70 0.29
N THR A 473 -2.61 -20.06 0.87
CA THR A 473 -2.06 -21.43 0.80
C THR A 473 -2.84 -22.37 1.70
N LEU A 474 -3.33 -21.89 2.85
CA LEU A 474 -4.26 -22.62 3.70
C LEU A 474 -5.56 -22.93 2.96
N ASP A 475 -6.18 -21.95 2.31
CA ASP A 475 -7.40 -22.16 1.53
C ASP A 475 -7.19 -23.19 0.41
N ASN A 476 -6.08 -23.08 -0.32
CA ASN A 476 -5.74 -24.04 -1.34
C ASN A 476 -5.58 -25.46 -0.77
N ALA A 477 -4.91 -25.60 0.37
CA ALA A 477 -4.77 -26.89 1.05
C ALA A 477 -6.11 -27.47 1.47
N LEU A 478 -7.02 -26.64 2.01
CA LEU A 478 -8.36 -27.06 2.45
C LEU A 478 -9.31 -27.39 1.28
N ASN A 479 -9.19 -26.67 0.15
CA ASN A 479 -10.05 -26.88 -1.02
C ASN A 479 -9.62 -28.08 -1.89
N HIS A 480 -8.33 -28.42 -1.93
CA HIS A 480 -7.82 -29.53 -2.74
C HIS A 480 -7.78 -30.87 -2.00
N SER A 481 -7.93 -30.84 -0.68
CA SER A 481 -8.04 -32.05 0.12
C SER A 481 -9.51 -32.45 0.20
N ASN A 482 -9.82 -33.71 -0.11
CA ASN A 482 -10.97 -34.39 0.52
C ASN A 482 -10.62 -34.56 2.01
N ALA A 483 -10.39 -33.46 2.73
CA ALA A 483 -9.91 -33.48 4.09
C ALA A 483 -10.97 -34.13 4.97
N SER A 484 -10.80 -35.42 5.23
CA SER A 484 -11.13 -35.97 6.53
C SER A 484 -10.41 -35.13 7.60
N GLU A 485 -11.04 -34.95 8.76
CA GLU A 485 -10.47 -34.24 9.92
C GLU A 485 -8.99 -34.61 10.20
N ASP A 486 -8.59 -35.84 9.89
CA ASP A 486 -7.23 -36.37 10.08
C ASP A 486 -6.12 -35.78 9.19
N ASN A 487 -6.42 -35.00 8.13
CA ASN A 487 -5.42 -34.47 7.18
C ASN A 487 -5.37 -32.93 7.10
N ALA A 488 -6.00 -32.22 8.05
CA ALA A 488 -5.96 -30.76 8.07
C ALA A 488 -4.53 -30.25 8.37
N PRO A 489 -4.08 -29.13 7.76
CA PRO A 489 -2.81 -28.50 8.14
C PRO A 489 -2.75 -28.20 9.64
N GLN A 490 -1.56 -28.33 10.26
CA GLN A 490 -1.40 -28.14 11.72
C GLN A 490 -1.91 -26.78 12.19
N ILE A 491 -1.65 -25.73 11.40
CA ILE A 491 -2.09 -24.37 11.74
C ILE A 491 -3.61 -24.25 11.82
N LYS A 492 -4.37 -25.00 11.01
CA LYS A 492 -5.85 -25.04 11.09
C LYS A 492 -6.29 -25.67 12.41
N THR A 493 -5.68 -26.79 12.78
CA THR A 493 -5.96 -27.48 14.06
C THR A 493 -5.64 -26.58 15.25
N ALA A 494 -4.59 -25.75 15.15
CA ALA A 494 -4.26 -24.76 16.18
C ALA A 494 -5.35 -23.68 16.34
N TYR A 495 -5.89 -23.17 15.22
CA TYR A 495 -7.02 -22.23 15.26
C TYR A 495 -8.29 -22.90 15.82
N ASP A 496 -8.58 -24.14 15.44
CA ASP A 496 -9.74 -24.87 15.98
C ASP A 496 -9.63 -25.08 17.49
N ASN A 497 -8.43 -25.42 17.98
CA ASN A 497 -8.20 -25.57 19.41
C ASN A 497 -8.41 -24.26 20.20
N ILE A 498 -8.03 -23.10 19.66
CA ILE A 498 -8.21 -21.83 20.36
C ILE A 498 -9.66 -21.35 20.39
N GLU A 499 -10.44 -21.73 19.38
CA GLU A 499 -11.88 -21.44 19.28
C GLU A 499 -12.71 -22.41 20.12
N GLU A 500 -12.51 -23.72 19.97
CA GLU A 500 -13.39 -24.74 20.55
C GLU A 500 -13.00 -25.12 21.98
N ASN A 501 -11.71 -25.32 22.26
CA ASN A 501 -11.24 -25.83 23.55
C ASN A 501 -10.92 -24.71 24.53
N TRP A 502 -10.13 -23.71 24.10
CA TRP A 502 -9.77 -22.59 24.97
C TRP A 502 -10.83 -21.49 24.99
N GLN A 503 -11.67 -21.42 23.95
CA GLN A 503 -12.72 -20.41 23.80
C GLN A 503 -12.17 -19.00 23.99
N LEU A 504 -11.06 -18.68 23.31
CA LEU A 504 -10.45 -17.35 23.37
C LEU A 504 -10.92 -16.44 22.24
N THR A 505 -11.34 -17.01 21.11
CA THR A 505 -11.83 -16.25 19.95
C THR A 505 -12.93 -17.04 19.21
N THR A 506 -13.50 -16.45 18.15
CA THR A 506 -14.48 -17.07 17.26
C THR A 506 -14.19 -16.68 15.82
N SER A 507 -14.38 -17.61 14.88
CA SER A 507 -14.29 -17.31 13.43
C SER A 507 -12.92 -16.71 13.02
N ALA A 508 -11.83 -17.18 13.64
CA ALA A 508 -10.50 -16.60 13.55
C ALA A 508 -10.00 -16.51 12.10
N THR A 509 -10.14 -17.60 11.34
CA THR A 509 -9.69 -17.64 9.93
C THR A 509 -10.43 -16.63 9.06
N THR A 510 -11.73 -16.42 9.30
CA THR A 510 -12.55 -15.44 8.57
C THR A 510 -12.11 -14.01 8.90
N GLN A 511 -11.87 -13.72 10.18
CA GLN A 511 -11.35 -12.42 10.61
C GLN A 511 -9.97 -12.13 9.99
N LEU A 512 -9.06 -13.10 10.02
CA LEU A 512 -7.71 -12.96 9.47
C LEU A 512 -7.73 -12.73 7.95
N HIS A 513 -8.61 -13.41 7.21
CA HIS A 513 -8.82 -13.17 5.78
C HIS A 513 -9.29 -11.74 5.49
N SER A 514 -10.26 -11.24 6.27
CA SER A 514 -10.70 -9.84 6.14
C SER A 514 -9.56 -8.86 6.39
N ILE A 515 -8.78 -9.06 7.46
CA ILE A 515 -7.62 -8.22 7.79
C ILE A 515 -6.57 -8.26 6.68
N TYR A 516 -6.26 -9.45 6.15
CA TYR A 516 -5.29 -9.62 5.08
C TYR A 516 -5.71 -8.87 3.80
N ASN A 517 -6.97 -9.01 3.39
CA ASN A 517 -7.50 -8.33 2.21
C ASN A 517 -7.53 -6.81 2.39
N GLN A 518 -7.92 -6.31 3.56
CA GLN A 518 -7.86 -4.88 3.89
C GLN A 518 -6.42 -4.35 3.83
N CYS A 519 -5.45 -5.07 4.40
CA CYS A 519 -4.03 -4.66 4.34
C CYS A 519 -3.53 -4.57 2.89
N LEU A 520 -3.85 -5.55 2.04
CA LEU A 520 -3.48 -5.52 0.63
C LEU A 520 -4.16 -4.37 -0.12
N GLY A 521 -5.44 -4.12 0.16
CA GLY A 521 -6.19 -3.00 -0.43
C GLY A 521 -5.62 -1.64 -0.05
N ARG A 522 -5.32 -1.41 1.25
CA ARG A 522 -4.71 -0.16 1.74
C ARG A 522 -3.30 0.03 1.19
N MET A 523 -2.50 -1.03 1.11
CA MET A 523 -1.18 -0.99 0.50
C MET A 523 -1.24 -0.59 -0.98
N ASN A 524 -2.23 -1.11 -1.71
CA ASN A 524 -2.44 -0.73 -3.10
C ASN A 524 -2.72 0.78 -3.22
N LYS A 525 -3.62 1.32 -2.38
CA LYS A 525 -3.94 2.77 -2.36
C LYS A 525 -2.70 3.63 -2.10
N ILE A 526 -1.88 3.28 -1.10
CA ILE A 526 -0.61 3.97 -0.81
C ILE A 526 0.32 3.93 -2.03
N ASN A 527 0.47 2.77 -2.67
CA ASN A 527 1.32 2.63 -3.85
C ASN A 527 0.79 3.38 -5.08
N LEU A 528 -0.52 3.60 -5.17
CA LEU A 528 -1.17 4.39 -6.21
C LEU A 528 -1.14 5.90 -5.92
N GLY A 529 -0.65 6.33 -4.75
CA GLY A 529 -0.70 7.73 -4.33
C GLY A 529 -2.11 8.22 -3.98
N GLU A 530 -3.03 7.29 -3.70
CA GLU A 530 -4.41 7.57 -3.32
C GLU A 530 -4.53 7.74 -1.80
N ASP A 531 -5.56 8.46 -1.37
CA ASP A 531 -5.95 8.47 0.04
C ASP A 531 -6.55 7.11 0.47
N MET A 532 -6.82 6.98 1.77
CA MET A 532 -7.40 5.76 2.34
C MET A 532 -8.73 5.32 1.68
N PHE A 533 -9.47 6.25 1.09
CA PHE A 533 -10.76 6.01 0.46
C PHE A 533 -10.65 5.75 -1.05
N GLY A 534 -9.44 5.76 -1.60
CA GLY A 534 -9.19 5.46 -3.01
C GLY A 534 -9.37 6.67 -3.92
N HIS A 535 -9.16 7.89 -3.41
CA HIS A 535 -9.21 9.09 -4.23
C HIS A 535 -7.80 9.64 -4.48
N ALA A 536 -7.56 10.08 -5.71
CA ALA A 536 -6.34 10.81 -6.07
C ALA A 536 -6.21 12.12 -5.26
N PRO A 537 -4.99 12.68 -5.10
CA PRO A 537 -4.79 13.89 -4.31
C PRO A 537 -5.62 15.09 -4.80
N ASN A 538 -5.80 15.24 -6.12
CA ASN A 538 -6.57 16.30 -6.77
C ASN A 538 -8.08 15.99 -6.92
N TRP A 539 -8.54 14.81 -6.49
CA TRP A 539 -9.95 14.46 -6.62
C TRP A 539 -10.84 15.32 -5.72
N THR A 540 -12.02 15.70 -6.20
CA THR A 540 -12.99 16.49 -5.44
C THR A 540 -14.43 16.02 -5.61
N PRO A 541 -15.23 16.01 -4.53
CA PRO A 541 -16.65 15.72 -4.62
C PRO A 541 -17.47 16.84 -5.29
N ARG A 542 -18.56 16.47 -5.98
CA ARG A 542 -19.45 17.41 -6.70
C ARG A 542 -20.60 18.00 -5.87
N LEU A 543 -21.10 17.27 -4.87
CA LEU A 543 -22.20 17.74 -4.01
C LEU A 543 -21.72 18.85 -3.06
N SER A 544 -22.66 19.60 -2.46
CA SER A 544 -22.31 20.66 -1.51
C SER A 544 -21.62 20.14 -0.26
N PHE A 545 -20.83 21.02 0.34
CA PHE A 545 -20.36 20.86 1.71
C PHE A 545 -21.53 20.50 2.67
N ASP A 546 -22.66 21.21 2.60
CA ASP A 546 -23.81 20.98 3.48
C ASP A 546 -24.45 19.58 3.32
N PHE A 547 -24.37 19.01 2.11
CA PHE A 547 -24.79 17.63 1.91
C PHE A 547 -23.94 16.68 2.76
N TYR A 548 -22.60 16.82 2.69
CA TYR A 548 -21.69 15.98 3.46
C TYR A 548 -21.78 16.25 4.96
N ALA A 549 -21.88 17.51 5.37
CA ALA A 549 -22.06 17.91 6.76
C ALA A 549 -23.33 17.31 7.38
N ARG A 550 -24.44 17.24 6.63
CA ARG A 550 -25.64 16.57 7.11
C ARG A 550 -25.45 15.07 7.25
N GLU A 551 -24.78 14.43 6.29
CA GLU A 551 -24.48 12.99 6.38
C GLU A 551 -23.58 12.67 7.58
N VAL A 552 -22.56 13.49 7.84
CA VAL A 552 -21.73 13.37 9.06
C VAL A 552 -22.61 13.48 10.31
N ASN A 553 -23.47 14.49 10.40
CA ASN A 553 -24.35 14.69 11.55
C ASN A 553 -25.32 13.50 11.77
N ASN A 554 -25.90 12.96 10.69
CA ASN A 554 -26.76 11.77 10.76
C ASN A 554 -25.98 10.57 11.30
N GLN A 555 -24.78 10.31 10.75
CA GLN A 555 -23.93 9.19 11.14
C GLN A 555 -23.35 9.33 12.56
N MET A 556 -23.13 10.56 13.03
CA MET A 556 -22.63 10.85 14.37
C MET A 556 -23.59 10.41 15.47
N SER A 557 -24.89 10.64 15.27
CA SER A 557 -25.94 10.24 16.22
C SER A 557 -25.95 8.72 16.46
N PHE A 558 -25.72 7.95 15.39
CA PHE A 558 -25.61 6.51 15.44
C PHE A 558 -24.31 6.07 16.12
N LEU A 559 -23.17 6.69 15.80
CA LEU A 559 -21.89 6.42 16.47
C LEU A 559 -21.99 6.61 17.99
N LYS A 560 -22.62 7.69 18.46
CA LYS A 560 -22.84 7.95 19.90
C LYS A 560 -23.63 6.82 20.58
N THR A 561 -24.62 6.27 19.89
CA THR A 561 -25.42 5.14 20.38
C THR A 561 -24.57 3.89 20.50
N LEU A 562 -23.73 3.62 19.49
CA LEU A 562 -22.82 2.47 19.48
C LEU A 562 -21.72 2.59 20.54
N GLU A 563 -21.11 3.77 20.70
CA GLU A 563 -20.13 4.05 21.76
C GLU A 563 -20.72 3.80 23.15
N THR A 564 -21.95 4.26 23.38
CA THR A 564 -22.67 4.01 24.64
C THR A 564 -22.92 2.52 24.84
N ALA A 565 -23.42 1.81 23.83
CA ALA A 565 -23.67 0.37 23.92
C ALA A 565 -22.38 -0.43 24.20
N ILE A 566 -21.26 -0.07 23.58
CA ILE A 566 -19.96 -0.71 23.80
C ILE A 566 -19.43 -0.39 25.20
N ALA A 567 -19.60 0.85 25.67
CA ALA A 567 -19.23 1.22 27.04
C ALA A 567 -20.05 0.43 28.07
N THR A 568 -21.36 0.31 27.88
CA THR A 568 -22.24 -0.52 28.72
C THR A 568 -21.84 -2.00 28.67
N TYR A 569 -21.60 -2.56 27.49
CA TYR A 569 -21.09 -3.93 27.35
C TYR A 569 -19.78 -4.14 28.10
N LYS A 570 -18.85 -3.18 28.00
CA LYS A 570 -17.56 -3.20 28.69
C LYS A 570 -17.72 -3.18 30.21
N GLU A 571 -18.66 -2.40 30.74
CA GLU A 571 -19.00 -2.40 32.16
C GLU A 571 -19.67 -3.70 32.61
N GLU A 572 -20.62 -4.23 31.83
CA GLU A 572 -21.30 -5.49 32.11
C GLU A 572 -20.34 -6.69 32.10
N MET A 573 -19.39 -6.71 31.16
CA MET A 573 -18.29 -7.68 31.12
C MET A 573 -17.45 -7.66 32.40
N VAL A 574 -17.07 -6.48 32.87
CA VAL A 574 -16.30 -6.33 34.13
C VAL A 574 -17.11 -6.83 35.34
N ASN A 575 -18.43 -6.65 35.30
CA ASN A 575 -19.33 -6.98 36.40
C ASN A 575 -19.92 -8.41 36.32
N ASN A 576 -19.54 -9.23 35.32
CA ASN A 576 -20.10 -10.57 35.05
C ASN A 576 -21.64 -10.59 34.94
N GLN A 577 -22.23 -9.56 34.33
CA GLN A 577 -23.67 -9.47 34.08
C GLN A 577 -24.04 -9.99 32.68
N ASN A 578 -25.27 -10.47 32.50
CA ASN A 578 -25.73 -11.08 31.25
C ASN A 578 -26.13 -10.00 30.23
N SER A 579 -25.29 -9.77 29.21
CA SER A 579 -25.42 -8.65 28.25
C SER A 579 -26.38 -8.88 27.08
N LYS A 580 -27.45 -9.67 27.26
CA LYS A 580 -28.34 -10.07 26.15
C LYS A 580 -29.03 -8.88 25.47
N ASP A 581 -29.51 -7.91 26.23
CA ASP A 581 -30.21 -6.74 25.68
C ASP A 581 -29.24 -5.82 24.90
N THR A 582 -27.99 -5.75 25.34
CA THR A 582 -26.90 -5.02 24.66
C THR A 582 -26.56 -5.66 23.31
N LEU A 583 -26.55 -7.00 23.23
CA LEU A 583 -26.25 -7.76 22.01
C LEU A 583 -27.34 -7.63 20.93
N GLU A 584 -28.62 -7.46 21.29
CA GLU A 584 -29.72 -7.23 20.32
C GLU A 584 -29.59 -5.86 19.61
N GLY A 585 -29.22 -4.80 20.35
CA GLY A 585 -28.96 -3.47 19.78
C GLY A 585 -27.76 -3.44 18.83
N ILE A 586 -26.80 -4.34 19.02
CA ILE A 586 -25.62 -4.51 18.18
C ILE A 586 -25.93 -5.31 16.92
N GLN A 587 -26.82 -6.31 16.97
CA GLN A 587 -27.26 -7.03 15.77
C GLN A 587 -27.86 -6.06 14.74
N GLN A 588 -28.61 -5.04 15.20
CA GLN A 588 -29.10 -3.96 14.34
C GLN A 588 -27.95 -3.14 13.72
N SER A 589 -26.85 -2.96 14.45
CA SER A 589 -25.65 -2.28 13.93
C SER A 589 -24.94 -3.09 12.85
N ASN A 590 -24.84 -4.42 13.01
CA ASN A 590 -24.28 -5.30 11.98
C ASN A 590 -25.15 -5.28 10.70
N LEU A 591 -26.48 -5.25 10.84
CA LEU A 591 -27.41 -5.07 9.71
C LEU A 591 -27.20 -3.73 9.00
N ALA A 592 -26.99 -2.65 9.76
CA ALA A 592 -26.70 -1.33 9.19
C ALA A 592 -25.34 -1.31 8.44
N ALA A 593 -24.30 -1.94 9.00
CA ALA A 593 -22.99 -2.05 8.35
C ALA A 593 -23.05 -2.89 7.06
N ARG A 594 -23.79 -4.00 7.09
CA ARG A 594 -24.09 -4.81 5.90
C ARG A 594 -24.83 -4.00 4.83
N ALA A 595 -25.87 -3.26 5.23
CA ALA A 595 -26.63 -2.39 4.31
C ALA A 595 -25.74 -1.28 3.71
N ALA A 596 -24.84 -0.70 4.51
CA ALA A 596 -23.86 0.29 4.04
C ALA A 596 -22.87 -0.31 3.02
N ALA A 597 -22.35 -1.52 3.28
CA ALA A 597 -21.50 -2.24 2.34
C ALA A 597 -22.24 -2.55 1.02
N GLN A 598 -23.50 -2.98 1.11
CA GLN A 598 -24.37 -3.21 -0.05
C GLN A 598 -24.63 -1.91 -0.84
N GLN A 599 -24.83 -0.79 -0.14
CA GLN A 599 -25.01 0.51 -0.78
C GLN A 599 -23.72 1.00 -1.45
N ARG A 600 -22.53 0.73 -0.88
CA ARG A 600 -21.24 0.98 -1.52
C ARG A 600 -21.09 0.17 -2.82
N ILE A 601 -21.39 -1.14 -2.78
CA ILE A 601 -21.42 -1.99 -3.98
C ILE A 601 -22.31 -1.38 -5.07
N TYR A 602 -23.53 -0.96 -4.70
CA TYR A 602 -24.45 -0.33 -5.62
C TYR A 602 -23.93 1.00 -6.18
N LEU A 603 -23.36 1.89 -5.35
CA LEU A 603 -22.84 3.18 -5.78
C LEU A 603 -21.63 3.06 -6.71
N ILE A 604 -20.78 2.06 -6.50
CA ILE A 604 -19.62 1.79 -7.36
C ILE A 604 -20.08 1.23 -8.71
N GLY A 605 -21.05 0.32 -8.71
CA GLY A 605 -21.50 -0.42 -9.91
C GLY A 605 -22.71 0.15 -10.65
N ARG A 606 -23.35 1.22 -10.18
CA ARG A 606 -24.50 1.85 -10.87
C ARG A 606 -24.08 2.53 -12.17
N PRO A 607 -25.02 2.74 -13.12
CA PRO A 607 -24.80 3.64 -14.25
C PRO A 607 -24.34 5.03 -13.76
N SER A 608 -23.31 5.58 -14.40
CA SER A 608 -22.62 6.81 -13.95
C SER A 608 -21.96 6.73 -12.56
N GLY A 609 -21.78 5.53 -12.00
CA GLY A 609 -20.91 5.27 -10.84
C GLY A 609 -19.44 5.30 -11.25
N ILE A 610 -18.52 5.33 -10.28
CA ILE A 610 -17.07 5.47 -10.55
C ILE A 610 -16.53 4.43 -11.55
N LEU A 611 -17.04 3.19 -11.49
CA LEU A 611 -16.64 2.12 -12.41
C LEU A 611 -17.11 2.38 -13.85
N ASP A 612 -18.36 2.83 -14.00
CA ASP A 612 -18.97 3.12 -15.30
C ASP A 612 -18.40 4.40 -15.92
N SER A 613 -18.24 5.46 -15.13
CA SER A 613 -17.58 6.71 -15.53
C SER A 613 -16.15 6.49 -16.01
N ALA A 614 -15.38 5.64 -15.30
CA ALA A 614 -14.03 5.27 -15.72
C ALA A 614 -14.05 4.47 -17.03
N ASN A 615 -14.99 3.52 -17.16
CA ASN A 615 -15.21 2.76 -18.40
C ASN A 615 -15.56 3.67 -19.59
N GLU A 616 -16.47 4.61 -19.43
CA GLU A 616 -16.86 5.58 -20.45
C GLU A 616 -15.67 6.47 -20.87
N LYS A 617 -14.89 6.99 -19.91
CA LYS A 617 -13.66 7.74 -20.20
C LYS A 617 -12.66 6.90 -21.00
N ILE A 618 -12.43 5.64 -20.61
CA ILE A 618 -11.56 4.74 -21.37
C ILE A 618 -12.09 4.55 -22.79
N GLY A 619 -13.38 4.28 -22.94
CA GLY A 619 -14.05 4.13 -24.23
C GLY A 619 -13.97 5.38 -25.11
N ALA A 620 -14.05 6.57 -24.52
CA ALA A 620 -13.98 7.85 -25.22
C ALA A 620 -12.56 8.21 -25.68
N PHE A 621 -11.55 8.02 -24.82
CA PHE A 621 -10.17 8.38 -25.16
C PHE A 621 -9.44 7.33 -25.99
N THR A 622 -9.83 6.05 -25.95
CA THR A 622 -9.15 4.99 -26.72
C THR A 622 -9.16 5.25 -28.24
N PRO A 623 -10.29 5.62 -28.88
CA PRO A 623 -10.29 6.01 -30.29
C PRO A 623 -9.49 7.29 -30.60
N LEU A 624 -9.48 8.26 -29.66
CA LEU A 624 -8.68 9.48 -29.81
C LEU A 624 -7.20 9.18 -29.81
N LEU A 625 -6.74 8.26 -28.95
CA LEU A 625 -5.34 7.82 -28.93
C LEU A 625 -4.93 7.16 -30.24
N ALA A 626 -5.76 6.29 -30.81
CA ALA A 626 -5.51 5.69 -32.12
C ALA A 626 -5.40 6.77 -33.22
N LYS A 627 -6.24 7.81 -33.15
CA LYS A 627 -6.21 8.94 -34.09
C LYS A 627 -4.99 9.85 -33.90
N SER A 628 -4.65 10.23 -32.66
CA SER A 628 -3.47 11.04 -32.34
C SER A 628 -2.18 10.29 -32.70
N ARG A 629 -2.11 8.98 -32.48
CA ARG A 629 -0.99 8.15 -32.96
C ARG A 629 -0.85 8.20 -34.47
N LYS A 630 -1.97 8.11 -35.20
CA LYS A 630 -1.97 8.25 -36.65
C LYS A 630 -1.52 9.64 -37.07
N ASP A 631 -1.97 10.71 -36.41
CA ASP A 631 -1.56 12.08 -36.72
C ASP A 631 -0.07 12.32 -36.44
N ILE A 632 0.45 11.81 -35.31
CA ILE A 632 1.89 11.84 -35.03
C ILE A 632 2.64 11.06 -36.10
N LYS A 633 2.17 9.86 -36.49
CA LYS A 633 2.80 9.07 -37.55
C LYS A 633 2.84 9.84 -38.86
N ASP A 634 1.72 10.40 -39.31
CA ASP A 634 1.62 11.15 -40.56
C ASP A 634 2.54 12.39 -40.54
N ARG A 635 2.68 13.06 -39.37
CA ARG A 635 3.61 14.20 -39.17
C ARG A 635 5.06 13.75 -39.09
N MET A 636 5.34 12.61 -38.48
CA MET A 636 6.66 12.02 -38.40
C MET A 636 7.17 11.57 -39.76
N GLU A 637 6.30 11.06 -40.65
CA GLU A 637 6.62 10.80 -42.05
C GLU A 637 7.05 12.10 -42.79
N THR A 638 6.57 13.27 -42.34
CA THR A 638 6.94 14.57 -42.93
C THR A 638 8.33 15.06 -42.49
N VAL A 639 8.79 14.66 -41.30
CA VAL A 639 10.11 15.00 -40.74
C VAL A 639 11.02 13.78 -40.64
N GLU A 640 10.63 12.66 -41.28
CA GLU A 640 11.30 11.36 -41.19
C GLU A 640 12.76 11.45 -41.60
N TRP A 641 13.04 12.22 -42.65
CA TRP A 641 14.40 12.47 -43.11
C TRP A 641 15.23 13.21 -42.05
N ASP A 642 14.69 14.26 -41.43
CA ASP A 642 15.36 15.03 -40.36
C ASP A 642 15.58 14.16 -39.10
N ILE A 643 14.60 13.34 -38.71
CA ILE A 643 14.68 12.44 -37.55
C ILE A 643 15.71 11.32 -37.80
N GLN A 644 15.68 10.70 -38.98
CA GLN A 644 16.62 9.63 -39.34
C GLN A 644 18.06 10.15 -39.46
N HIS A 645 18.27 11.37 -39.97
CA HIS A 645 19.61 11.91 -40.21
C HIS A 645 20.19 12.69 -39.04
N THR A 646 19.37 13.32 -38.18
CA THR A 646 19.86 14.13 -37.05
C THR A 646 19.73 13.44 -35.70
N LEU A 647 18.85 12.44 -35.55
CA LEU A 647 18.66 11.69 -34.30
C LEU A 647 18.99 10.20 -34.42
N ASN A 648 19.22 9.68 -35.63
CA ASN A 648 19.54 8.28 -35.93
C ASN A 648 18.54 7.28 -35.31
N LEU A 649 17.28 7.70 -35.21
CA LEU A 649 16.17 6.90 -34.71
C LEU A 649 15.23 6.57 -35.86
N ASP A 650 14.80 5.32 -35.91
CA ASP A 650 13.70 4.92 -36.77
C ASP A 650 12.41 5.65 -36.31
N PRO A 651 11.70 6.36 -37.21
CA PRO A 651 10.46 7.05 -36.87
C PRO A 651 9.43 6.11 -36.25
N GLN A 652 9.39 4.84 -36.68
CA GLN A 652 8.47 3.88 -36.08
C GLN A 652 8.85 3.56 -34.64
N SER A 653 10.14 3.34 -34.35
CA SER A 653 10.68 3.15 -32.99
C SER A 653 10.45 4.36 -32.08
N LEU A 654 10.47 5.58 -32.63
CA LEU A 654 10.17 6.80 -31.90
C LEU A 654 8.67 6.97 -31.62
N LEU A 655 7.82 6.63 -32.59
CA LEU A 655 6.37 6.56 -32.41
C LEU A 655 6.03 5.51 -31.34
N ASP A 656 6.72 4.38 -31.37
CA ASP A 656 6.57 3.28 -30.41
C ASP A 656 7.10 3.67 -29.02
N ALA A 657 8.16 4.49 -28.94
CA ALA A 657 8.63 5.12 -27.71
C ALA A 657 7.60 6.09 -27.10
N PHE A 658 7.09 7.05 -27.89
CA PHE A 658 6.01 7.93 -27.42
C PHE A 658 4.76 7.15 -27.04
N ALA A 659 4.44 6.13 -27.83
CA ALA A 659 3.34 5.22 -27.56
C ALA A 659 3.53 4.46 -26.25
N SER A 660 4.76 4.05 -25.91
CA SER A 660 5.08 3.26 -24.72
C SER A 660 5.03 4.04 -23.41
N LEU A 661 4.84 5.36 -23.40
CA LEU A 661 4.65 6.21 -22.21
C LEU A 661 3.26 5.97 -21.52
N CYS A 662 2.72 4.76 -21.66
CA CYS A 662 1.34 4.34 -21.38
C CYS A 662 0.86 4.40 -19.93
N MET A 663 1.58 5.01 -18.99
CA MET A 663 1.06 5.47 -17.70
C MET A 663 1.96 6.63 -17.25
N ALA A 664 1.56 7.87 -17.50
CA ALA A 664 2.15 8.99 -16.78
C ALA A 664 1.29 9.30 -15.56
N PRO A 665 1.66 8.87 -14.34
CA PRO A 665 1.10 9.46 -13.13
C PRO A 665 1.79 10.80 -12.85
N SER A 666 1.06 11.71 -12.22
CA SER A 666 1.64 12.84 -11.49
C SER A 666 2.51 12.30 -10.35
N THR A 667 3.81 12.66 -10.35
CA THR A 667 4.86 12.63 -9.29
C THR A 667 4.90 11.59 -8.14
N SER A 668 3.94 10.68 -7.98
CA SER A 668 3.69 9.91 -6.75
C SER A 668 4.12 8.44 -6.81
N PHE A 669 4.57 7.93 -7.95
CA PHE A 669 4.71 6.49 -8.19
C PHE A 669 6.10 5.86 -7.93
N ALA A 670 6.94 6.44 -7.07
CA ALA A 670 8.32 5.96 -6.88
C ALA A 670 8.48 4.61 -6.14
N ALA A 671 7.41 3.84 -5.85
CA ALA A 671 7.43 2.68 -4.94
C ALA A 671 6.82 1.37 -5.50
N ALA A 672 6.85 1.14 -6.82
CA ALA A 672 6.09 0.10 -7.54
C ALA A 672 6.44 -1.40 -7.29
N THR A 673 7.20 -1.78 -6.26
CA THR A 673 7.70 -3.18 -6.12
C THR A 673 6.65 -4.16 -5.56
N PHE A 674 5.52 -3.70 -4.99
CA PHE A 674 4.56 -4.56 -4.27
C PHE A 674 3.22 -4.82 -5.02
N LEU A 675 3.05 -4.26 -6.21
CA LEU A 675 1.75 -4.20 -6.92
C LEU A 675 1.26 -5.56 -7.47
N GLN A 676 2.14 -6.55 -7.64
CA GLN A 676 1.84 -7.75 -8.45
C GLN A 676 0.88 -8.78 -7.79
N GLN A 677 0.75 -8.79 -6.46
CA GLN A 677 -0.06 -9.79 -5.73
C GLN A 677 -1.53 -9.36 -5.55
N GLY A 678 -1.79 -8.06 -5.37
CA GLY A 678 -3.16 -7.54 -5.19
C GLY A 678 -4.03 -7.68 -6.44
N TYR A 679 -3.48 -7.36 -7.61
CA TYR A 679 -4.22 -7.39 -8.89
C TYR A 679 -4.59 -8.80 -9.37
N LYS A 680 -3.79 -9.83 -9.07
CA LYS A 680 -4.12 -11.21 -9.44
C LYS A 680 -5.33 -11.74 -8.67
N ALA A 681 -5.46 -11.39 -7.38
CA ALA A 681 -6.60 -11.76 -6.54
C ALA A 681 -7.91 -11.05 -6.93
N ILE A 682 -7.83 -9.87 -7.55
CA ILE A 682 -8.97 -9.06 -8.00
C ILE A 682 -9.75 -9.74 -9.15
N SER A 683 -9.07 -10.47 -10.04
CA SER A 683 -9.66 -11.05 -11.26
C SER A 683 -10.61 -12.24 -11.05
N THR A 684 -10.63 -12.85 -9.86
CA THR A 684 -11.35 -14.10 -9.57
C THR A 684 -12.67 -13.93 -8.82
N VAL A 685 -12.97 -12.75 -8.26
CA VAL A 685 -14.09 -12.55 -7.30
C VAL A 685 -15.38 -12.05 -7.95
N THR A 686 -15.32 -11.45 -9.14
CA THR A 686 -16.33 -10.49 -9.64
C THR A 686 -17.55 -11.05 -10.37
N ASN A 687 -17.74 -12.37 -10.46
CA ASN A 687 -18.93 -12.95 -11.13
C ASN A 687 -20.09 -13.31 -10.18
N ASN A 688 -19.86 -13.33 -8.86
CA ASN A 688 -20.83 -13.91 -7.91
C ASN A 688 -21.88 -12.91 -7.36
N GLN A 689 -21.68 -11.60 -7.48
CA GLN A 689 -22.63 -10.57 -7.00
C GLN A 689 -23.29 -9.73 -8.12
N GLY A 690 -23.07 -10.08 -9.40
CA GLY A 690 -23.82 -9.51 -10.53
C GLY A 690 -23.36 -8.14 -11.04
N VAL A 691 -22.23 -7.58 -10.58
CA VAL A 691 -21.62 -6.38 -11.16
C VAL A 691 -20.73 -6.78 -12.33
N ALA A 692 -21.09 -6.36 -13.55
CA ALA A 692 -20.32 -6.67 -14.75
C ALA A 692 -19.00 -5.88 -14.77
N VAL A 693 -17.87 -6.58 -14.61
CA VAL A 693 -16.52 -6.01 -14.75
C VAL A 693 -15.95 -6.38 -16.12
N ASN A 694 -15.45 -5.38 -16.84
CA ASN A 694 -14.75 -5.61 -18.09
C ASN A 694 -13.29 -5.96 -17.80
N SER A 695 -12.96 -7.25 -17.89
CA SER A 695 -11.61 -7.75 -17.64
C SER A 695 -10.54 -7.15 -18.56
N ALA A 696 -10.94 -6.56 -19.70
CA ALA A 696 -10.01 -5.88 -20.60
C ALA A 696 -9.38 -4.63 -19.97
N TYR A 697 -9.95 -4.03 -18.93
CA TYR A 697 -9.40 -2.84 -18.25
C TYR A 697 -8.59 -3.17 -16.99
N VAL A 698 -8.49 -4.45 -16.62
CA VAL A 698 -7.76 -4.87 -15.41
C VAL A 698 -6.25 -4.88 -15.70
N ILE A 699 -5.48 -4.19 -14.85
CA ILE A 699 -4.02 -4.14 -14.98
C ILE A 699 -3.43 -5.46 -14.49
N SER A 700 -2.77 -6.21 -15.37
CA SER A 700 -2.07 -7.43 -14.99
C SER A 700 -0.66 -7.16 -14.44
N GLU A 701 0.05 -6.16 -14.97
CA GLU A 701 1.46 -5.87 -14.66
C GLU A 701 1.86 -4.40 -14.91
N LEU A 702 2.87 -3.88 -14.17
CA LEU A 702 3.44 -2.53 -14.29
C LEU A 702 4.97 -2.57 -14.38
N ALA A 703 5.57 -1.71 -15.21
CA ALA A 703 7.02 -1.56 -15.38
C ALA A 703 7.45 -0.08 -15.24
N SER A 704 8.58 0.18 -14.58
CA SER A 704 9.14 1.55 -14.46
C SER A 704 9.98 1.91 -15.69
N CYS A 705 9.85 3.13 -16.21
CA CYS A 705 10.77 3.69 -17.20
C CYS A 705 11.95 4.44 -16.54
N GLY A 706 13.09 4.47 -17.20
CA GLY A 706 14.19 5.40 -16.88
C GLY A 706 14.05 6.74 -17.61
N ASP A 707 15.04 7.61 -17.45
CA ASP A 707 14.99 9.02 -17.90
C ASP A 707 15.40 9.21 -19.38
N THR A 708 15.55 8.13 -20.16
CA THR A 708 16.13 8.18 -21.52
C THR A 708 15.31 7.38 -22.55
N LEU A 709 15.32 7.81 -23.81
CA LEU A 709 14.76 7.08 -24.97
C LEU A 709 15.21 5.61 -25.03
N GLN A 710 16.44 5.33 -24.59
CA GLN A 710 17.03 3.99 -24.57
C GLN A 710 16.45 3.11 -23.47
N SER A 711 16.28 3.65 -22.26
CA SER A 711 15.67 2.94 -21.13
C SER A 711 14.19 2.62 -21.36
N LEU A 712 13.52 3.46 -22.15
CA LEU A 712 12.14 3.29 -22.61
C LEU A 712 12.03 2.16 -23.66
N SER A 713 12.95 2.12 -24.63
CA SER A 713 13.07 1.02 -25.60
C SER A 713 13.41 -0.32 -24.92
N GLU A 714 14.29 -0.31 -23.91
CA GLU A 714 14.65 -1.50 -23.15
C GLU A 714 13.47 -2.04 -22.32
N ALA A 715 12.69 -1.17 -21.67
CA ALA A 715 11.48 -1.56 -20.92
C ALA A 715 10.43 -2.27 -21.81
N PHE A 716 10.35 -1.89 -23.09
CA PHE A 716 9.46 -2.49 -24.10
C PHE A 716 9.90 -3.91 -24.52
N HIS A 717 11.21 -4.16 -24.60
CA HIS A 717 11.76 -5.47 -24.99
C HIS A 717 11.61 -6.57 -23.93
N TYR A 718 11.30 -6.24 -22.67
CA TYR A 718 11.15 -7.21 -21.57
C TYR A 718 9.72 -7.78 -21.42
N SER A 719 8.72 -7.35 -22.20
CA SER A 719 7.40 -8.00 -22.18
C SER A 719 7.47 -9.43 -22.74
N SER A 720 6.86 -10.39 -22.05
CA SER A 720 6.97 -11.84 -22.30
C SER A 720 6.54 -12.33 -23.69
N ASP A 721 5.88 -11.47 -24.46
CA ASP A 721 5.11 -11.83 -25.64
C ASP A 721 5.29 -10.84 -26.80
N GLY A 722 6.02 -9.73 -26.61
CA GLY A 722 6.39 -8.79 -27.68
C GLY A 722 5.20 -8.17 -28.43
N LYS A 723 3.99 -8.27 -27.85
CA LYS A 723 2.70 -7.90 -28.46
C LYS A 723 1.91 -6.92 -27.58
N VAL A 724 2.59 -6.04 -26.87
CA VAL A 724 1.92 -4.95 -26.16
C VAL A 724 1.37 -3.96 -27.18
N GLN A 725 0.08 -4.07 -27.50
CA GLN A 725 -0.65 -2.96 -28.10
C GLN A 725 -0.78 -1.88 -27.03
N CYS A 726 -0.13 -0.73 -27.24
CA CYS A 726 -0.10 0.37 -26.27
C CYS A 726 -1.49 0.97 -25.97
N ASP A 727 -2.48 0.74 -26.83
CA ASP A 727 -3.88 1.08 -26.66
C ASP A 727 -4.72 -0.03 -26.01
N ASP A 728 -4.15 -1.22 -25.82
CA ASP A 728 -4.76 -2.32 -25.07
C ASP A 728 -4.82 -1.95 -23.58
N PRO A 729 -6.01 -1.88 -22.98
CA PRO A 729 -6.13 -1.54 -21.57
C PRO A 729 -5.65 -2.62 -20.59
N SER A 730 -5.44 -3.84 -21.06
CA SER A 730 -5.01 -5.01 -20.28
C SER A 730 -3.50 -5.30 -20.34
N ALA A 731 -2.75 -4.56 -21.17
CA ALA A 731 -1.33 -4.84 -21.39
C ALA A 731 -0.40 -4.27 -20.30
N LEU A 732 0.85 -4.77 -20.27
CA LEU A 732 1.94 -4.27 -19.42
C LEU A 732 2.08 -2.75 -19.59
N LYS A 733 1.98 -1.98 -18.51
CA LYS A 733 2.07 -0.52 -18.59
C LYS A 733 3.38 0.04 -18.06
N ILE A 734 3.97 0.94 -18.82
CA ILE A 734 5.27 1.58 -18.55
C ILE A 734 5.04 2.98 -17.95
N ILE A 735 5.76 3.29 -16.87
CA ILE A 735 5.57 4.50 -16.06
C ILE A 735 6.63 5.57 -16.39
N ALA A 736 6.22 6.78 -16.79
CA ALA A 736 7.10 7.93 -17.05
C ALA A 736 6.53 9.26 -16.53
N THR A 737 7.35 10.22 -16.12
CA THR A 737 6.92 11.54 -15.62
C THR A 737 6.76 12.57 -16.74
N ALA A 738 5.91 13.58 -16.55
CA ALA A 738 5.78 14.71 -17.49
C ALA A 738 7.12 15.41 -17.79
N ASP A 739 8.02 15.49 -16.80
CA ASP A 739 9.38 16.02 -16.97
C ASP A 739 10.25 15.13 -17.85
N GLN A 740 10.13 13.80 -17.73
CA GLN A 740 10.83 12.84 -18.60
C GLN A 740 10.34 12.95 -20.05
N ILE A 741 9.02 13.14 -20.26
CA ILE A 741 8.41 13.36 -21.57
C ILE A 741 8.90 14.70 -22.17
N THR A 742 8.86 15.76 -21.38
CA THR A 742 9.35 17.09 -21.78
C THR A 742 10.85 17.08 -22.08
N SER A 743 11.64 16.34 -21.30
CA SER A 743 13.07 16.10 -21.55
C SER A 743 13.29 15.34 -22.86
N LEU A 744 12.48 14.31 -23.14
CA LEU A 744 12.46 13.60 -24.43
C LEU A 744 12.22 14.58 -25.58
N MET A 745 11.20 15.43 -25.45
CA MET A 745 10.79 16.39 -26.47
C MET A 745 11.84 17.48 -26.71
N ASN A 746 12.54 17.91 -25.66
CA ASN A 746 13.63 18.87 -25.78
C ASN A 746 14.83 18.31 -26.57
N GLN A 747 14.99 16.99 -26.68
CA GLN A 747 16.03 16.38 -27.53
C GLN A 747 15.77 16.61 -29.04
N PHE A 748 14.54 16.92 -29.45
CA PHE A 748 14.19 17.24 -30.85
C PHE A 748 14.44 18.70 -31.25
N LYS A 749 14.75 19.57 -30.27
CA LYS A 749 14.67 21.02 -30.44
C LYS A 749 15.65 21.57 -31.50
N GLY A 750 16.77 20.88 -31.72
CA GLY A 750 17.79 21.26 -32.71
C GLY A 750 17.73 20.53 -34.06
N ALA A 751 16.89 19.50 -34.20
CA ALA A 751 16.93 18.57 -35.34
C ALA A 751 15.91 18.85 -36.45
N ILE A 752 14.81 19.53 -36.13
CA ILE A 752 13.65 19.69 -37.01
C ILE A 752 13.40 21.18 -37.25
N ARG A 753 12.99 21.55 -38.47
CA ARG A 753 12.56 22.92 -38.79
C ARG A 753 11.49 23.41 -37.82
N GLU A 754 11.61 24.66 -37.36
CA GLU A 754 10.76 25.26 -36.32
C GLU A 754 9.24 25.05 -36.51
N VAL A 755 8.75 25.17 -37.74
CA VAL A 755 7.32 25.03 -38.08
C VAL A 755 6.85 23.59 -37.95
N ASP A 756 7.61 22.65 -38.51
CA ASP A 756 7.29 21.21 -38.48
C ASP A 756 7.50 20.64 -37.06
N ARG A 757 8.51 21.16 -36.36
CA ARG A 757 8.76 20.89 -34.94
C ARG A 757 7.58 21.33 -34.08
N LYS A 758 7.11 22.57 -34.23
CA LYS A 758 5.98 23.07 -33.45
C LYS A 758 4.73 22.22 -33.69
N ALA A 759 4.44 21.89 -34.94
CA ALA A 759 3.29 21.06 -35.30
C ALA A 759 3.38 19.62 -34.76
N LEU A 760 4.58 19.02 -34.74
CA LEU A 760 4.83 17.71 -34.16
C LEU A 760 4.77 17.73 -32.62
N VAL A 761 5.36 18.75 -32.00
CA VAL A 761 5.32 18.99 -30.55
C VAL A 761 3.88 19.17 -30.06
N ASP A 762 3.08 19.97 -30.77
CA ASP A 762 1.68 20.18 -30.44
C ASP A 762 0.89 18.84 -30.55
N ALA A 763 1.11 18.04 -31.61
CA ALA A 763 0.47 16.72 -31.77
C ALA A 763 0.90 15.68 -30.72
N ILE A 764 2.17 15.72 -30.28
CA ILE A 764 2.70 14.88 -29.19
C ILE A 764 2.11 15.31 -27.85
N ASN A 765 2.04 16.62 -27.57
CA ASN A 765 1.41 17.14 -26.34
C ASN A 765 -0.07 16.75 -26.27
N ASP A 766 -0.79 16.80 -27.40
CA ASP A 766 -2.17 16.34 -27.48
C ASP A 766 -2.28 14.82 -27.19
N TYR A 767 -1.37 14.01 -27.76
CA TYR A 767 -1.30 12.58 -27.47
C TYR A 767 -0.99 12.29 -25.99
N VAL A 768 -0.02 13.00 -25.41
CA VAL A 768 0.35 12.89 -23.99
C VAL A 768 -0.83 13.27 -23.09
N THR A 769 -1.51 14.37 -23.41
CA THR A 769 -2.71 14.79 -22.65
C THR A 769 -3.80 13.72 -22.73
N ASN A 770 -4.09 13.21 -23.93
CA ASN A 770 -5.10 12.16 -24.13
C ASN A 770 -4.72 10.84 -23.44
N ILE A 771 -3.43 10.50 -23.40
CA ILE A 771 -2.98 9.24 -22.80
C ILE A 771 -3.00 9.33 -21.28
N GLU A 772 -2.61 10.47 -20.70
CA GLU A 772 -2.77 10.76 -19.26
C GLU A 772 -4.22 10.60 -18.82
N GLN A 773 -5.16 11.22 -19.54
CA GLN A 773 -6.59 11.15 -19.23
C GLN A 773 -7.11 9.71 -19.27
N ARG A 774 -6.77 8.96 -20.33
CA ARG A 774 -7.15 7.54 -20.46
C ARG A 774 -6.53 6.70 -19.36
N ASN A 775 -5.25 6.91 -19.05
CA ASN A 775 -4.54 6.10 -18.07
C ASN A 775 -5.02 6.34 -16.65
N ASN A 776 -5.28 7.61 -16.29
CA ASN A 776 -5.94 7.95 -15.03
C ASN A 776 -7.31 7.28 -14.95
N ALA A 777 -8.07 7.24 -16.06
CA ALA A 777 -9.33 6.50 -16.08
C ALA A 777 -9.14 4.98 -15.89
N VAL A 778 -8.10 4.36 -16.44
CA VAL A 778 -7.82 2.95 -16.16
C VAL A 778 -7.35 2.73 -14.71
N ILE A 779 -6.56 3.64 -14.13
CA ILE A 779 -6.19 3.60 -12.71
C ILE A 779 -7.46 3.68 -11.86
N ALA A 780 -8.30 4.68 -12.10
CA ALA A 780 -9.59 4.86 -11.43
C ALA A 780 -10.49 3.63 -11.59
N TYR A 781 -10.50 2.97 -12.76
CA TYR A 781 -11.22 1.73 -12.97
C TYR A 781 -10.71 0.60 -12.06
N ASN A 782 -9.39 0.45 -11.96
CA ASN A 782 -8.77 -0.58 -11.12
C ASN A 782 -8.91 -0.29 -9.63
N ALA A 783 -8.81 0.98 -9.23
CA ALA A 783 -9.11 1.45 -7.88
C ALA A 783 -10.57 1.20 -7.52
N ALA A 784 -11.50 1.49 -8.44
CA ALA A 784 -12.92 1.19 -8.28
C ALA A 784 -13.20 -0.31 -8.10
N ILE A 785 -12.50 -1.19 -8.82
CA ILE A 785 -12.61 -2.64 -8.60
C ILE A 785 -12.06 -3.02 -7.21
N ALA A 786 -10.94 -2.45 -6.77
CA ALA A 786 -10.40 -2.71 -5.45
C ALA A 786 -11.39 -2.27 -4.34
N LEU A 787 -12.00 -1.10 -4.49
CA LEU A 787 -13.07 -0.62 -3.59
C LEU A 787 -14.30 -1.52 -3.63
N LEU A 788 -14.66 -2.02 -4.82
CA LEU A 788 -15.76 -2.98 -4.97
C LEU A 788 -15.45 -4.29 -4.23
N GLN A 789 -14.24 -4.82 -4.38
CA GLN A 789 -13.81 -6.04 -3.68
C GLN A 789 -13.79 -5.83 -2.16
N GLU A 790 -13.31 -4.69 -1.70
CA GLU A 790 -13.35 -4.31 -0.28
C GLU A 790 -14.80 -4.32 0.23
N ALA A 791 -15.71 -3.64 -0.46
CA ALA A 791 -17.13 -3.59 -0.10
C ALA A 791 -17.82 -4.98 -0.16
N VAL A 792 -17.45 -5.84 -1.12
CA VAL A 792 -17.93 -7.23 -1.21
C VAL A 792 -17.39 -8.08 -0.06
N THR A 793 -16.12 -7.90 0.31
CA THR A 793 -15.49 -8.61 1.42
C THR A 793 -16.14 -8.22 2.74
N ASP A 794 -16.37 -6.92 2.95
CA ASP A 794 -17.11 -6.38 4.10
C ASP A 794 -18.53 -6.94 4.14
N TYR A 795 -19.24 -6.93 3.02
CA TYR A 795 -20.59 -7.50 2.93
C TYR A 795 -20.60 -8.98 3.32
N ASN A 796 -19.70 -9.78 2.75
CA ASN A 796 -19.60 -11.22 3.05
C ASN A 796 -19.22 -11.47 4.51
N TYR A 797 -18.31 -10.65 5.06
CA TYR A 797 -17.94 -10.69 6.47
C TYR A 797 -19.17 -10.43 7.35
N TYR A 798 -19.89 -9.32 7.13
CA TYR A 798 -21.06 -8.99 7.94
C TYR A 798 -22.21 -9.99 7.79
N ASP A 799 -22.43 -10.55 6.59
CA ASP A 799 -23.43 -11.60 6.33
C ASP A 799 -23.07 -12.92 7.03
N GLN A 800 -21.80 -13.37 6.95
CA GLN A 800 -21.36 -14.57 7.67
C GLN A 800 -21.39 -14.39 9.18
N GLN A 801 -20.98 -13.22 9.68
CA GLN A 801 -21.08 -12.87 11.10
C GLN A 801 -22.54 -12.87 11.57
N GLU A 802 -23.48 -12.35 10.78
CA GLU A 802 -24.91 -12.42 11.09
C GLU A 802 -25.39 -13.87 11.22
N GLN A 803 -25.00 -14.74 10.30
CA GLN A 803 -25.41 -16.16 10.32
C GLN A 803 -24.82 -16.91 11.51
N GLN A 804 -23.53 -16.70 11.81
CA GLN A 804 -22.82 -17.39 12.89
C GLN A 804 -23.18 -16.84 14.26
N ILE A 805 -23.03 -15.52 14.47
CA ILE A 805 -23.33 -14.87 15.74
C ILE A 805 -24.83 -14.86 16.02
N GLY A 806 -25.69 -14.61 15.03
CA GLY A 806 -27.14 -14.56 15.23
C GLY A 806 -27.74 -15.89 15.69
N THR A 807 -27.17 -17.02 15.26
CA THR A 807 -27.60 -18.36 15.71
C THR A 807 -26.92 -18.81 17.01
N GLN A 808 -25.70 -18.34 17.28
CA GLN A 808 -24.91 -18.71 18.47
C GLN A 808 -25.04 -17.71 19.64
N LEU A 809 -25.70 -16.55 19.46
CA LEU A 809 -25.81 -15.48 20.46
C LEU A 809 -26.39 -15.97 21.79
N LEU A 810 -27.26 -16.99 21.74
CA LEU A 810 -27.89 -17.59 22.91
C LEU A 810 -26.97 -18.57 23.66
N SER A 811 -25.89 -19.04 23.04
CA SER A 811 -24.90 -19.99 23.58
C SER A 811 -23.48 -19.41 23.76
N LEU A 812 -23.17 -18.27 23.15
CA LEU A 812 -21.88 -17.59 23.27
C LEU A 812 -21.69 -17.04 24.68
N ASN A 813 -20.49 -17.23 25.23
CA ASN A 813 -20.12 -16.61 26.49
C ASN A 813 -20.01 -15.09 26.28
N SER A 814 -20.91 -14.32 26.90
CA SER A 814 -20.98 -12.86 26.79
C SER A 814 -19.78 -12.13 27.39
N THR A 815 -18.79 -12.84 27.93
CA THR A 815 -17.52 -12.28 28.41
C THR A 815 -16.34 -12.51 27.44
N LEU A 816 -16.58 -13.02 26.23
CA LEU A 816 -15.53 -13.25 25.24
C LEU A 816 -15.03 -11.92 24.63
N PRO A 817 -13.72 -11.67 24.59
CA PRO A 817 -13.19 -10.45 23.97
C PRO A 817 -13.35 -10.40 22.47
N ALA A 818 -13.48 -11.54 21.79
CA ALA A 818 -13.85 -11.57 20.38
C ALA A 818 -15.15 -10.79 20.11
N ILE A 819 -16.13 -10.86 21.04
CA ILE A 819 -17.34 -10.04 20.95
C ILE A 819 -16.96 -8.56 21.08
N TYR A 820 -16.18 -8.15 22.09
CA TYR A 820 -15.72 -6.76 22.22
C TYR A 820 -14.99 -6.24 20.97
N TYR A 821 -14.08 -7.04 20.39
CA TYR A 821 -13.32 -6.64 19.21
C TYR A 821 -14.17 -6.61 17.95
N TRP A 822 -15.15 -7.50 17.82
CA TRP A 822 -16.20 -7.40 16.81
C TRP A 822 -17.03 -6.12 16.95
N LEU A 823 -17.41 -5.74 18.17
CA LEU A 823 -18.08 -4.47 18.45
C LEU A 823 -17.21 -3.26 18.05
N GLN A 824 -15.94 -3.31 18.44
CA GLN A 824 -14.95 -2.30 18.06
C GLN A 824 -14.78 -2.20 16.55
N GLN A 825 -14.76 -3.33 15.83
CA GLN A 825 -14.67 -3.33 14.37
C GLN A 825 -15.90 -2.69 13.73
N THR A 826 -17.10 -2.99 14.25
CA THR A 826 -18.35 -2.34 13.80
C THR A 826 -18.29 -0.83 14.04
N MET A 827 -17.82 -0.40 15.22
CA MET A 827 -17.65 1.01 15.55
C MET A 827 -16.57 1.69 14.70
N ASN A 828 -15.45 1.03 14.46
CA ASN A 828 -14.38 1.55 13.62
C ASN A 828 -14.83 1.69 12.16
N SER A 829 -15.66 0.77 11.66
CA SER A 829 -16.24 0.88 10.32
C SER A 829 -17.19 2.07 10.22
N GLN A 830 -17.99 2.32 11.26
CA GLN A 830 -18.82 3.52 11.33
C GLN A 830 -17.98 4.80 11.40
N ARG A 831 -16.92 4.81 12.22
CA ARG A 831 -15.96 5.92 12.27
C ARG A 831 -15.33 6.15 10.91
N LEU A 832 -14.89 5.10 10.23
CA LEU A 832 -14.30 5.18 8.89
C LEU A 832 -15.28 5.75 7.85
N SER A 833 -16.57 5.42 7.95
CA SER A 833 -17.62 6.05 7.12
C SER A 833 -17.78 7.54 7.39
N ILE A 834 -17.79 7.95 8.67
CA ILE A 834 -17.83 9.38 9.04
C ILE A 834 -16.58 10.09 8.53
N MET A 835 -15.42 9.45 8.68
CA MET A 835 -14.12 9.93 8.22
C MET A 835 -14.07 10.15 6.71
N GLU A 836 -14.66 9.24 5.93
CA GLU A 836 -14.82 9.41 4.47
C GLU A 836 -15.60 10.69 4.15
N ARG A 837 -16.68 10.97 4.89
CA ARG A 837 -17.48 12.18 4.69
C ARG A 837 -16.78 13.45 5.17
N LEU A 838 -16.01 13.40 6.24
CA LEU A 838 -15.13 14.51 6.67
C LEU A 838 -14.03 14.79 5.63
N ASN A 839 -13.46 13.74 5.01
CA ASN A 839 -12.54 13.90 3.89
C ASN A 839 -13.24 14.60 2.70
N TYR A 840 -14.49 14.23 2.40
CA TYR A 840 -15.28 14.88 1.35
C TYR A 840 -15.57 16.35 1.68
N GLU A 841 -15.90 16.68 2.93
CA GLU A 841 -16.01 18.06 3.41
C GLU A 841 -14.71 18.85 3.18
N GLY A 842 -13.56 18.30 3.58
CA GLY A 842 -12.25 18.91 3.38
C GLY A 842 -11.91 19.15 1.90
N ARG A 843 -12.19 18.17 1.04
CA ARG A 843 -11.99 18.29 -0.42
C ARG A 843 -12.98 19.26 -1.07
N ALA A 844 -14.21 19.35 -0.57
CA ALA A 844 -15.17 20.36 -0.97
C ALA A 844 -14.65 21.76 -0.60
N ILE A 845 -14.13 21.96 0.61
CA ILE A 845 -13.50 23.23 1.01
C ILE A 845 -12.40 23.61 0.02
N SER A 846 -11.51 22.68 -0.35
CA SER A 846 -10.45 22.98 -1.34
C SER A 846 -11.02 23.40 -2.69
N PHE A 847 -12.08 22.74 -3.17
CA PHE A 847 -12.66 23.04 -4.47
C PHE A 847 -13.46 24.34 -4.48
N TRP A 848 -14.22 24.63 -3.42
CA TRP A 848 -15.01 25.84 -3.28
C TRP A 848 -14.15 27.05 -2.89
N GLY A 849 -13.24 26.86 -1.95
CA GLY A 849 -12.37 27.85 -1.33
C GLY A 849 -11.04 28.10 -2.06
N LEU A 850 -10.64 27.23 -2.99
CA LEU A 850 -9.34 27.29 -3.68
C LEU A 850 -8.15 27.34 -2.70
N THR A 851 -8.21 26.47 -1.69
CA THR A 851 -7.17 26.30 -0.66
C THR A 851 -6.67 24.86 -0.62
N VAL A 852 -5.47 24.66 -0.08
CA VAL A 852 -4.94 23.32 0.17
C VAL A 852 -5.85 22.61 1.18
N MET A 853 -6.10 21.32 0.95
CA MET A 853 -6.95 20.51 1.83
C MET A 853 -6.46 20.62 3.28
N PRO A 854 -7.35 20.94 4.25
CA PRO A 854 -7.00 20.93 5.65
C PRO A 854 -6.47 19.56 6.08
N THR A 855 -5.34 19.52 6.80
CA THR A 855 -4.83 18.29 7.41
C THR A 855 -5.59 17.99 8.70
N PHE A 856 -5.75 16.70 9.00
CA PHE A 856 -6.36 16.25 10.26
C PHE A 856 -5.26 16.05 11.30
N ALA A 857 -5.45 16.55 12.52
CA ALA A 857 -4.46 16.42 13.59
C ALA A 857 -4.30 14.96 14.06
N GLU A 858 -3.10 14.59 14.55
CA GLU A 858 -2.88 13.31 15.23
C GLU A 858 -3.81 13.17 16.45
N PRO A 859 -4.37 11.96 16.69
CA PRO A 859 -4.05 10.65 16.07
C PRO A 859 -4.92 10.31 14.85
N GLY A 860 -5.43 11.31 14.13
CA GLY A 860 -6.45 11.14 13.11
C GLY A 860 -7.83 10.80 13.72
N PRO A 861 -8.87 10.60 12.90
CA PRO A 861 -10.26 10.56 13.36
C PRO A 861 -10.82 9.17 13.71
N LEU A 862 -10.00 8.15 13.97
CA LEU A 862 -10.49 6.95 14.67
C LEU A 862 -10.65 7.19 16.19
N GLN A 863 -11.06 8.40 16.55
CA GLN A 863 -11.30 8.90 17.90
C GLN A 863 -12.78 8.77 18.28
N GLU A 864 -13.13 9.15 19.51
CA GLU A 864 -14.52 9.12 19.96
C GLU A 864 -15.37 10.13 19.18
N SER A 865 -16.69 9.97 19.19
CA SER A 865 -17.63 10.86 18.48
C SER A 865 -17.39 12.34 18.76
N ILE A 866 -16.95 12.71 19.96
CA ILE A 866 -16.64 14.10 20.34
C ILE A 866 -15.50 14.71 19.52
N ASP A 867 -14.47 13.92 19.21
CA ASP A 867 -13.31 14.40 18.45
C ASP A 867 -13.66 14.54 16.97
N LEU A 868 -14.49 13.62 16.45
CA LEU A 868 -15.05 13.73 15.12
C LEU A 868 -15.96 14.96 14.96
N GLU A 869 -16.75 15.29 15.99
CA GLU A 869 -17.55 16.51 16.04
C GLU A 869 -16.67 17.77 16.04
N ASN A 870 -15.56 17.77 16.77
CA ASN A 870 -14.61 18.88 16.76
C ASN A 870 -14.01 19.09 15.36
N ASN A 871 -13.64 18.01 14.67
CA ASN A 871 -13.15 18.08 13.28
C ASN A 871 -14.21 18.64 12.33
N GLN A 872 -15.46 18.17 12.45
CA GLN A 872 -16.58 18.69 11.66
C GLN A 872 -16.79 20.20 11.91
N GLN A 873 -16.72 20.65 13.16
CA GLN A 873 -16.87 22.06 13.50
C GLN A 873 -15.74 22.92 12.92
N ILE A 874 -14.50 22.42 12.93
CA ILE A 874 -13.36 23.06 12.28
C ILE A 874 -13.61 23.20 10.79
N LEU A 875 -14.00 22.10 10.11
CA LEU A 875 -14.29 22.11 8.67
C LEU A 875 -15.44 23.08 8.33
N SER A 876 -16.54 23.06 9.08
CA SER A 876 -17.63 24.04 8.91
C SER A 876 -17.15 25.47 9.05
N SER A 877 -16.37 25.77 10.10
CA SER A 877 -15.83 27.11 10.34
C SER A 877 -14.87 27.55 9.23
N THR A 878 -14.06 26.63 8.72
CA THR A 878 -13.16 26.87 7.58
C THR A 878 -13.96 27.11 6.31
N PHE A 879 -14.95 26.28 5.99
CA PHE A 879 -15.82 26.47 4.83
C PHE A 879 -16.50 27.85 4.86
N ASP A 880 -17.09 28.21 6.00
CA ASP A 880 -17.73 29.51 6.19
C ASP A 880 -16.73 30.65 5.97
N SER A 881 -15.52 30.55 6.52
CA SER A 881 -14.47 31.57 6.35
C SER A 881 -14.04 31.71 4.88
N GLU A 882 -13.73 30.61 4.20
CA GLU A 882 -13.25 30.60 2.82
C GLU A 882 -14.32 31.09 1.85
N VAL A 883 -15.54 30.55 1.94
CA VAL A 883 -16.64 30.96 1.06
C VAL A 883 -17.07 32.40 1.34
N THR A 884 -17.05 32.84 2.60
CA THR A 884 -17.34 34.24 2.96
C THR A 884 -16.30 35.19 2.37
N SER A 885 -15.04 34.80 2.29
CA SER A 885 -14.00 35.63 1.65
C SER A 885 -14.32 35.91 0.17
N PHE A 886 -14.83 34.90 -0.55
CA PHE A 886 -15.24 35.04 -1.94
C PHE A 886 -16.59 35.73 -2.12
N ALA A 887 -17.52 35.56 -1.19
CA ALA A 887 -18.82 36.24 -1.22
C ALA A 887 -18.68 37.77 -1.10
N HIS A 888 -17.65 38.25 -0.39
CA HIS A 888 -17.35 39.68 -0.25
C HIS A 888 -16.49 40.25 -1.39
N SER A 889 -15.97 39.39 -2.27
CA SER A 889 -15.15 39.80 -3.40
C SER A 889 -16.01 40.20 -4.61
N PRO A 890 -15.57 41.15 -5.44
CA PRO A 890 -16.33 41.58 -6.61
C PRO A 890 -16.34 40.50 -7.70
N TRP A 891 -17.53 40.01 -8.05
CA TRP A 891 -17.76 39.08 -9.15
C TRP A 891 -18.22 39.80 -10.41
N SER A 892 -17.67 39.40 -11.56
CA SER A 892 -18.18 39.76 -12.88
C SER A 892 -19.07 38.62 -13.37
N VAL A 893 -20.35 38.89 -13.58
CA VAL A 893 -21.32 37.93 -14.14
C VAL A 893 -21.49 38.19 -15.63
N TRP A 894 -21.46 37.15 -16.44
CA TRP A 894 -21.60 37.23 -17.88
C TRP A 894 -22.52 36.12 -18.43
N PRO A 895 -23.43 36.47 -19.35
CA PRO A 895 -23.69 37.82 -19.86
C PRO A 895 -24.50 38.70 -18.89
N GLN A 896 -24.39 40.01 -19.03
CA GLN A 896 -25.30 40.92 -18.35
C GLN A 896 -26.66 40.93 -19.09
N ARG A 897 -27.70 40.32 -18.51
CA ARG A 897 -29.06 40.17 -19.12
C ARG A 897 -29.11 39.18 -20.32
N ASN A 898 -29.98 39.45 -21.30
CA ASN A 898 -30.22 38.62 -22.50
C ASN A 898 -29.11 38.74 -23.56
N ASP A 899 -27.96 39.34 -23.23
CA ASP A 899 -26.81 39.45 -24.13
C ASP A 899 -26.15 38.07 -24.32
N GLN A 900 -25.20 38.00 -25.27
CA GLN A 900 -24.40 36.81 -25.53
C GLN A 900 -23.30 36.65 -24.48
N GLY A 901 -23.10 35.42 -24.00
CA GLY A 901 -22.00 35.08 -23.10
C GLY A 901 -20.62 35.12 -23.76
N VAL A 902 -19.64 34.45 -23.14
CA VAL A 902 -18.30 34.32 -23.74
C VAL A 902 -18.39 33.33 -24.90
N LEU A 903 -18.08 33.79 -26.10
CA LEU A 903 -18.21 33.00 -27.33
C LEU A 903 -16.87 32.46 -27.80
N TYR A 904 -16.86 31.17 -28.12
CA TYR A 904 -15.78 30.50 -28.83
C TYR A 904 -16.29 30.01 -30.18
N GLN A 905 -15.64 30.43 -31.26
CA GLN A 905 -15.95 29.98 -32.62
C GLN A 905 -15.03 28.83 -33.01
N PHE A 906 -15.60 27.73 -33.51
CA PHE A 906 -14.79 26.64 -34.05
C PHE A 906 -13.97 27.13 -35.25
N SER A 907 -12.68 26.79 -35.25
CA SER A 907 -11.81 26.94 -36.42
C SER A 907 -12.32 26.13 -37.60
N ALA A 908 -11.79 26.41 -38.79
CA ALA A 908 -12.14 25.65 -39.99
C ALA A 908 -11.85 24.15 -39.84
N LEU A 909 -10.76 23.80 -39.14
CA LEU A 909 -10.36 22.41 -38.88
C LEU A 909 -11.29 21.72 -37.88
N GLU A 910 -11.63 22.37 -36.77
CA GLU A 910 -12.55 21.84 -35.77
C GLU A 910 -13.94 21.63 -36.36
N ARG A 911 -14.47 22.62 -37.09
CA ARG A 911 -15.75 22.49 -37.80
C ARG A 911 -15.72 21.33 -38.79
N SER A 912 -14.64 21.17 -39.56
CA SER A 912 -14.51 20.06 -40.51
C SER A 912 -14.42 18.70 -39.83
N SER A 913 -13.89 18.65 -38.60
CA SER A 913 -13.79 17.43 -37.81
C SER A 913 -15.13 17.07 -37.18
N PHE A 914 -15.83 18.05 -36.60
CA PHE A 914 -17.17 17.86 -36.03
C PHE A 914 -18.20 17.38 -37.06
N LEU A 915 -18.12 17.88 -38.29
CA LEU A 915 -19.05 17.52 -39.38
C LEU A 915 -18.78 16.15 -40.02
N LYS A 916 -17.73 15.43 -39.59
CA LYS A 916 -17.47 14.04 -40.02
C LYS A 916 -18.18 13.08 -39.06
N PRO A 917 -19.27 12.42 -39.48
CA PRO A 917 -20.00 11.53 -38.59
C PRO A 917 -19.22 10.26 -38.29
N THR A 918 -19.35 9.77 -37.07
CA THR A 918 -19.15 8.36 -36.70
C THR A 918 -20.51 7.66 -36.65
N GLN A 919 -20.54 6.33 -36.60
CA GLN A 919 -21.78 5.57 -36.44
C GLN A 919 -21.83 4.91 -35.07
N ASP A 920 -23.00 4.95 -34.43
CA ASP A 920 -23.28 4.13 -33.25
C ASP A 920 -23.53 2.66 -33.64
N ASN A 921 -23.76 1.80 -32.64
CA ASN A 921 -24.02 0.36 -32.85
C ASN A 921 -25.29 0.08 -33.66
N ASP A 922 -26.22 1.03 -33.70
CA ASP A 922 -27.50 0.92 -34.42
C ASP A 922 -27.43 1.59 -35.82
N GLY A 923 -26.26 2.14 -36.19
CA GLY A 923 -25.99 2.77 -37.47
C GLY A 923 -26.39 4.25 -37.57
N ASN A 924 -26.81 4.88 -36.48
CA ASN A 924 -27.13 6.32 -36.45
C ASN A 924 -25.85 7.16 -36.47
N ASN A 925 -25.90 8.31 -37.14
CA ASN A 925 -24.75 9.21 -37.18
C ASN A 925 -24.59 9.96 -35.85
N ILE A 926 -23.35 10.02 -35.36
CA ILE A 926 -22.90 10.85 -34.25
C ILE A 926 -21.95 11.90 -34.79
N TYR A 927 -22.24 13.18 -34.54
CA TYR A 927 -21.35 14.30 -34.85
C TYR A 927 -20.75 14.81 -33.56
N GLY A 928 -19.43 14.76 -33.41
CA GLY A 928 -18.79 15.15 -32.16
C GLY A 928 -17.33 15.58 -32.28
N ILE A 929 -16.88 16.34 -31.30
CA ILE A 929 -15.49 16.78 -31.17
C ILE A 929 -15.11 16.95 -29.69
N PHE A 930 -13.82 16.73 -29.40
CA PHE A 930 -13.21 17.07 -28.13
C PHE A 930 -12.43 18.38 -28.26
N ILE A 931 -12.63 19.31 -27.34
CA ILE A 931 -11.92 20.58 -27.28
C ILE A 931 -11.43 20.80 -25.86
N THR A 932 -10.13 21.08 -25.73
CA THR A 932 -9.52 21.44 -24.44
C THR A 932 -9.36 22.95 -24.37
N PHE A 933 -9.91 23.55 -23.32
CA PHE A 933 -9.63 24.95 -22.98
C PHE A 933 -8.66 24.97 -21.82
N ASP A 934 -7.49 25.58 -22.00
CA ASP A 934 -6.55 25.82 -20.91
C ASP A 934 -6.73 27.22 -20.32
N HIS A 935 -6.05 27.47 -19.20
CA HIS A 935 -6.07 28.75 -18.50
C HIS A 935 -5.40 29.91 -19.27
N THR A 936 -4.72 29.62 -20.39
CA THR A 936 -4.13 30.60 -21.30
C THR A 936 -5.06 30.97 -22.47
N SER A 937 -6.23 30.33 -22.55
CA SER A 937 -7.21 30.57 -23.59
C SER A 937 -7.61 32.05 -23.66
N SER A 938 -7.52 32.62 -24.86
CA SER A 938 -7.70 34.05 -25.09
C SER A 938 -9.10 34.56 -24.76
N ILE A 939 -10.11 33.67 -24.78
CA ILE A 939 -11.51 34.02 -24.48
C ILE A 939 -11.77 34.26 -22.98
N PHE A 940 -10.87 33.80 -22.10
CA PHE A 940 -10.95 33.95 -20.64
C PHE A 940 -9.77 34.75 -20.06
N LEU A 941 -9.08 35.55 -20.89
CA LEU A 941 -7.90 36.31 -20.47
C LEU A 941 -8.20 37.25 -19.28
N GLY A 942 -7.38 37.17 -18.22
CA GLY A 942 -7.50 38.03 -17.04
C GLY A 942 -8.62 37.64 -16.07
N GLN A 943 -9.24 36.46 -16.26
CA GLN A 943 -10.27 35.93 -15.38
C GLN A 943 -9.65 34.94 -14.38
N ALA A 944 -9.99 35.10 -13.10
CA ALA A 944 -9.67 34.13 -12.06
C ALA A 944 -10.96 33.58 -11.44
N ASN A 945 -10.87 32.42 -10.79
CA ASN A 945 -11.99 31.69 -10.20
C ASN A 945 -13.22 31.68 -11.12
N THR A 946 -13.01 31.27 -12.38
CA THR A 946 -14.06 31.27 -13.40
C THR A 946 -14.98 30.08 -13.20
N ARG A 947 -16.29 30.33 -13.03
CA ARG A 947 -17.32 29.36 -12.67
C ARG A 947 -18.48 29.44 -13.65
N LEU A 948 -18.92 28.31 -14.18
CA LEU A 948 -19.92 28.22 -15.25
C LEU A 948 -21.31 27.93 -14.72
N SER A 949 -22.28 28.70 -15.19
CA SER A 949 -23.70 28.49 -14.94
C SER A 949 -24.40 27.77 -16.10
N GLN A 950 -23.98 28.00 -17.34
CA GLN A 950 -24.51 27.33 -18.54
C GLN A 950 -23.49 27.22 -19.66
N ILE A 951 -23.67 26.23 -20.54
CA ILE A 951 -22.92 26.09 -21.79
C ILE A 951 -23.86 25.73 -22.92
N ARG A 952 -23.67 26.36 -24.07
CA ARG A 952 -24.56 26.19 -25.22
C ARG A 952 -23.75 25.94 -26.47
N LEU A 953 -24.18 24.95 -27.25
CA LEU A 953 -23.62 24.64 -28.56
C LEU A 953 -24.60 25.11 -29.64
N TRP A 954 -24.19 26.12 -30.42
CA TRP A 954 -24.98 26.68 -31.50
C TRP A 954 -24.50 26.13 -32.85
N LEU A 955 -25.40 25.47 -33.59
CA LEU A 955 -25.12 24.88 -34.91
C LEU A 955 -25.84 25.70 -36.01
N ILE A 956 -25.16 26.71 -36.56
CA ILE A 956 -25.77 27.63 -37.53
C ILE A 956 -25.95 26.93 -38.87
N GLY A 957 -27.20 26.77 -39.31
CA GLY A 957 -27.55 26.08 -40.56
C GLY A 957 -27.83 24.58 -40.42
N ALA A 958 -27.80 24.03 -39.20
CA ALA A 958 -28.31 22.68 -38.94
C ALA A 958 -29.86 22.66 -39.03
N ALA A 959 -30.41 21.51 -39.41
CA ALA A 959 -31.85 21.30 -39.49
C ALA A 959 -32.22 19.89 -39.03
N CYS A 960 -33.45 19.70 -38.56
CA CYS A 960 -34.03 18.40 -38.24
C CYS A 960 -35.50 18.36 -38.68
N LYS A 961 -36.17 17.22 -38.51
CA LYS A 961 -37.61 17.12 -38.76
C LYS A 961 -38.38 18.08 -37.83
N PRO A 962 -39.30 18.92 -38.36
CA PRO A 962 -40.08 19.82 -37.53
C PRO A 962 -40.99 19.05 -36.57
N ASP A 963 -41.14 19.58 -35.35
CA ASP A 963 -42.11 19.11 -34.36
C ASP A 963 -43.56 19.46 -34.75
N SER A 964 -44.52 19.09 -33.90
CA SER A 964 -45.95 19.39 -34.11
C SER A 964 -46.28 20.89 -34.17
N SER A 965 -45.38 21.76 -33.69
CA SER A 965 -45.48 23.22 -33.75
C SER A 965 -44.68 23.81 -34.92
N ASN A 966 -44.22 22.97 -35.84
CA ASN A 966 -43.38 23.33 -36.99
C ASN A 966 -42.04 23.97 -36.59
N ARG A 967 -41.48 23.56 -35.46
CA ARG A 967 -40.16 23.99 -34.96
C ARG A 967 -39.15 22.88 -35.15
N GLN A 968 -37.96 23.20 -35.62
CA GLN A 968 -36.82 22.29 -35.70
C GLN A 968 -36.02 22.39 -34.41
N VAL A 969 -36.28 21.49 -33.46
CA VAL A 969 -35.58 21.47 -32.16
C VAL A 969 -34.39 20.53 -32.26
N ILE A 970 -33.20 21.06 -31.99
CA ILE A 970 -31.96 20.29 -31.97
C ILE A 970 -31.51 20.15 -30.52
N MET A 971 -31.18 18.92 -30.11
CA MET A 971 -30.51 18.60 -28.86
C MET A 971 -29.03 18.34 -29.11
N ALA A 972 -28.20 19.08 -28.38
CA ALA A 972 -26.78 18.84 -28.26
C ALA A 972 -26.46 18.30 -26.86
N GLU A 973 -25.55 17.34 -26.81
CA GLU A 973 -24.96 16.84 -25.58
C GLU A 973 -23.57 17.47 -25.41
N ILE A 974 -23.31 17.98 -24.22
CA ILE A 974 -22.09 18.70 -23.86
C ILE A 974 -21.58 18.04 -22.60
N GLU A 975 -20.36 17.49 -22.64
CA GLU A 975 -19.80 16.75 -21.52
C GLU A 975 -18.48 17.41 -21.08
N HIS A 976 -18.38 17.69 -19.79
CA HIS A 976 -17.13 18.03 -19.12
C HIS A 976 -16.42 16.74 -18.69
N MET A 977 -15.20 16.49 -19.17
CA MET A 977 -14.52 15.20 -18.95
C MET A 977 -14.00 14.98 -17.51
N GLY A 978 -14.19 15.96 -16.63
CA GLY A 978 -14.04 15.81 -15.17
C GLY A 978 -12.74 16.36 -14.59
N LYS A 979 -11.68 16.48 -15.39
CA LYS A 979 -10.45 17.19 -14.99
C LYS A 979 -10.59 18.67 -15.36
N GLU A 980 -10.35 19.55 -14.40
CA GLU A 980 -10.36 20.99 -14.60
C GLU A 980 -9.23 21.70 -13.85
N THR A 981 -8.87 22.88 -14.33
CA THR A 981 -7.95 23.78 -13.65
C THR A 981 -8.70 25.04 -13.22
N ILE A 982 -8.47 25.54 -12.01
CA ILE A 982 -9.02 26.80 -11.54
C ILE A 982 -7.88 27.71 -11.10
N LEU A 983 -7.88 28.93 -11.63
CA LEU A 983 -6.93 29.97 -11.26
C LEU A 983 -7.40 30.68 -9.98
N PRO A 984 -6.64 30.68 -8.88
CA PRO A 984 -6.97 31.48 -7.71
C PRO A 984 -6.90 32.99 -8.01
N PRO A 985 -7.71 33.82 -7.34
CA PRO A 985 -7.58 35.28 -7.45
C PRO A 985 -6.22 35.77 -6.92
N GLY A 986 -5.74 36.91 -7.42
CA GLY A 986 -4.48 37.53 -6.97
C GLY A 986 -3.19 36.91 -7.51
N GLY A 987 -3.26 36.10 -8.58
CA GLY A 987 -2.08 35.51 -9.22
C GLY A 987 -1.51 34.29 -8.51
N GLY A 988 -2.34 33.56 -7.76
CA GLY A 988 -1.96 32.27 -7.17
C GLY A 988 -1.65 31.20 -8.22
N GLN A 989 -1.00 30.11 -7.79
CA GLN A 989 -0.71 28.98 -8.67
C GLN A 989 -2.01 28.32 -9.15
N PRO A 990 -2.11 27.91 -10.43
CA PRO A 990 -3.23 27.13 -10.93
C PRO A 990 -3.45 25.88 -10.07
N MET A 991 -4.71 25.60 -9.74
CA MET A 991 -5.09 24.41 -8.97
C MET A 991 -5.83 23.44 -9.87
N ASP A 992 -5.36 22.20 -9.93
CA ASP A 992 -6.00 21.13 -10.69
C ASP A 992 -6.96 20.35 -9.81
N PHE A 993 -8.15 20.06 -10.35
CA PHE A 993 -9.17 19.26 -9.72
C PHE A 993 -9.64 18.15 -10.66
N GLU A 994 -10.06 17.04 -10.08
CA GLU A 994 -10.63 15.91 -10.81
C GLU A 994 -11.94 15.45 -10.16
N HIS A 995 -12.97 15.27 -10.98
CA HIS A 995 -14.28 14.81 -10.54
C HIS A 995 -14.95 13.95 -11.64
N ASP A 996 -16.14 13.42 -11.35
CA ASP A 996 -16.94 12.65 -12.30
C ASP A 996 -17.32 13.51 -13.51
N ALA A 997 -17.45 12.89 -14.70
CA ALA A 997 -17.84 13.61 -15.90
C ALA A 997 -19.22 14.27 -15.73
N VAL A 998 -19.37 15.49 -16.24
CA VAL A 998 -20.63 16.24 -16.14
C VAL A 998 -21.27 16.30 -17.51
N VAL A 999 -22.33 15.51 -17.70
CA VAL A 999 -23.12 15.50 -18.93
C VAL A 999 -24.22 16.54 -18.84
N LEU A 1000 -24.26 17.43 -19.82
CA LEU A 1000 -25.19 18.54 -19.94
C LEU A 1000 -25.95 18.43 -21.27
N GLN A 1001 -27.23 18.78 -21.25
CA GLN A 1001 -28.05 18.79 -22.46
C GLN A 1001 -28.49 20.22 -22.80
N PHE A 1002 -28.30 20.61 -24.05
CA PHE A 1002 -28.72 21.90 -24.58
C PHE A 1002 -29.67 21.72 -25.76
N GLN A 1003 -30.89 22.24 -25.63
CA GLN A 1003 -31.91 22.19 -26.67
C GLN A 1003 -32.23 23.59 -27.18
N PHE A 1004 -32.22 23.76 -28.50
CA PHE A 1004 -32.55 25.02 -29.14
C PHE A 1004 -33.37 24.84 -30.43
N ASN A 1005 -34.13 25.88 -30.79
CA ASN A 1005 -34.87 25.93 -32.05
C ASN A 1005 -34.00 26.49 -33.18
N ALA A 1006 -33.61 25.60 -34.10
CA ALA A 1006 -32.80 25.89 -35.27
C ALA A 1006 -33.58 26.52 -36.43
N THR A 1007 -34.92 26.62 -36.34
CA THR A 1007 -35.77 27.16 -37.43
C THR A 1007 -35.33 28.58 -37.82
N GLY A 1008 -34.82 28.74 -39.03
CA GLY A 1008 -34.38 30.05 -39.55
C GLY A 1008 -33.16 30.64 -38.86
N LEU A 1009 -32.35 29.84 -38.16
CA LEU A 1009 -31.10 30.26 -37.53
C LEU A 1009 -30.00 30.42 -38.61
N LYS A 1010 -29.60 31.66 -38.90
CA LYS A 1010 -28.66 31.96 -40.01
C LYS A 1010 -27.36 32.60 -39.55
N THR A 1011 -27.37 33.29 -38.43
CA THR A 1011 -26.22 34.03 -37.90
C THR A 1011 -26.18 33.92 -36.38
N ILE A 1012 -25.03 34.22 -35.79
CA ILE A 1012 -24.88 34.26 -34.32
C ILE A 1012 -25.84 35.27 -33.66
N ALA A 1013 -26.24 36.34 -34.36
CA ALA A 1013 -27.21 37.32 -33.86
C ALA A 1013 -28.62 36.72 -33.66
N ASP A 1014 -28.92 35.60 -34.33
CA ASP A 1014 -30.17 34.87 -34.17
C ASP A 1014 -30.15 33.96 -32.92
N CYS A 1015 -29.00 33.73 -32.30
CA CYS A 1015 -28.83 32.89 -31.10
C CYS A 1015 -29.28 33.64 -29.84
N THR A 1016 -30.60 33.80 -29.70
CA THR A 1016 -31.24 34.52 -28.61
C THR A 1016 -31.92 33.58 -27.61
N GLY A 1017 -32.13 34.07 -26.38
CA GLY A 1017 -32.65 33.25 -25.27
C GLY A 1017 -34.06 32.66 -25.48
N ASP A 1018 -34.88 33.25 -26.34
CA ASP A 1018 -36.23 32.77 -26.71
C ASP A 1018 -36.22 31.52 -27.59
N ARG A 1019 -35.05 31.14 -28.13
CA ARG A 1019 -34.89 29.89 -28.90
C ARG A 1019 -34.55 28.69 -28.03
N ILE A 1020 -34.34 28.87 -26.74
CA ILE A 1020 -33.82 27.83 -25.83
C ILE A 1020 -34.98 27.06 -25.21
N PHE A 1021 -34.88 25.74 -25.20
CA PHE A 1021 -35.90 24.82 -24.69
C PHE A 1021 -35.48 24.08 -23.42
N SER A 1022 -34.18 23.99 -23.16
CA SER A 1022 -33.65 23.45 -21.90
C SER A 1022 -32.73 24.47 -21.22
N HIS A 1023 -32.91 24.64 -19.91
CA HIS A 1023 -31.98 25.37 -19.07
C HIS A 1023 -31.14 24.33 -18.33
N GLN A 1024 -29.83 24.37 -18.50
CA GLN A 1024 -28.92 23.55 -17.70
C GLN A 1024 -28.84 24.16 -16.30
N GLU A 1025 -29.06 23.36 -15.26
CA GLU A 1025 -28.83 23.74 -13.87
C GLU A 1025 -27.41 23.29 -13.46
N ILE A 1026 -26.38 23.91 -14.04
CA ILE A 1026 -24.99 23.65 -13.60
C ILE A 1026 -24.82 24.10 -12.13
N GLU A 1027 -25.63 25.06 -11.65
CA GLU A 1027 -25.66 25.55 -10.26
C GLU A 1027 -27.02 26.16 -9.82
N ASN A 1028 -27.29 26.13 -8.51
CA ASN A 1028 -28.08 27.14 -7.80
C ASN A 1028 -27.09 28.14 -7.17
N ASP A 1029 -26.86 29.23 -7.88
CA ASP A 1029 -25.86 30.28 -7.65
C ASP A 1029 -25.79 30.74 -6.17
N TYR A 1030 -24.69 30.48 -5.45
CA TYR A 1030 -24.40 31.10 -4.15
C TYR A 1030 -23.96 32.55 -4.41
N GLN A 1031 -24.92 33.47 -4.36
CA GLN A 1031 -24.71 34.92 -4.28
C GLN A 1031 -25.07 35.35 -2.86
N TYR A 1032 -24.40 36.37 -2.32
CA TYR A 1032 -24.79 37.04 -1.07
C TYR A 1032 -26.28 37.49 -1.03
N ARG A 1033 -26.99 37.46 -2.17
CA ARG A 1033 -28.42 37.77 -2.28
C ARG A 1033 -29.35 36.57 -2.55
N SER A 1034 -28.84 35.36 -2.78
CA SER A 1034 -29.65 34.17 -3.11
C SER A 1034 -29.82 33.16 -1.99
N GLY A 1035 -29.13 33.31 -0.85
CA GLY A 1035 -29.34 32.50 0.37
C GLY A 1035 -28.13 31.65 0.76
N GLU A 1036 -28.22 31.03 1.94
CA GLU A 1036 -27.27 30.02 2.43
C GLU A 1036 -27.13 28.87 1.41
N SER A 1037 -25.97 28.22 1.38
CA SER A 1037 -25.77 27.00 0.61
C SER A 1037 -26.80 25.97 1.08
N THR A 1038 -27.32 25.18 0.13
CA THR A 1038 -28.30 24.13 0.42
C THR A 1038 -27.74 22.80 0.00
N MET A 1039 -28.37 21.70 0.45
CA MET A 1039 -27.97 20.36 0.04
C MET A 1039 -28.07 20.09 -1.48
N SER A 1040 -28.90 20.87 -2.19
CA SER A 1040 -29.05 20.80 -3.65
C SER A 1040 -28.08 21.70 -4.41
N THR A 1041 -27.26 22.48 -3.70
CA THR A 1041 -26.31 23.40 -4.31
C THR A 1041 -25.09 22.62 -4.79
N ASN A 1042 -24.92 22.44 -6.10
CA ASN A 1042 -23.69 21.85 -6.65
C ASN A 1042 -22.62 22.91 -6.84
N ALA A 1043 -21.37 22.50 -6.70
CA ALA A 1043 -20.23 23.36 -6.99
C ALA A 1043 -20.14 23.64 -8.50
N PRO A 1044 -19.97 24.89 -8.94
CA PRO A 1044 -19.69 25.17 -10.34
C PRO A 1044 -18.41 24.51 -10.83
N ILE A 1045 -18.49 23.93 -12.03
CA ILE A 1045 -17.30 23.64 -12.85
C ILE A 1045 -16.79 24.92 -13.50
N GLY A 1046 -15.50 24.96 -13.75
CA GLY A 1046 -14.83 25.97 -14.56
C GLY A 1046 -14.82 25.61 -16.05
N PRO A 1047 -14.39 26.55 -16.91
CA PRO A 1047 -14.25 26.30 -18.33
C PRO A 1047 -12.96 25.58 -18.72
N PHE A 1048 -11.94 25.63 -17.87
CA PHE A 1048 -10.59 25.16 -18.21
C PHE A 1048 -10.48 23.65 -18.05
N ALA A 1049 -11.02 22.94 -19.03
CA ALA A 1049 -11.15 21.49 -19.05
C ALA A 1049 -11.19 20.96 -20.48
N THR A 1050 -11.16 19.65 -20.60
CA THR A 1050 -11.53 18.96 -21.85
C THR A 1050 -13.04 18.79 -21.91
N TRP A 1051 -13.63 19.19 -23.02
CA TRP A 1051 -15.06 19.12 -23.29
C TRP A 1051 -15.33 18.24 -24.50
N ARG A 1052 -16.36 17.39 -24.42
CA ARG A 1052 -16.95 16.72 -25.58
C ARG A 1052 -18.22 17.45 -25.98
N PHE A 1053 -18.27 17.92 -27.23
CA PHE A 1053 -19.48 18.49 -27.82
C PHE A 1053 -20.01 17.50 -28.84
N GLN A 1054 -21.29 17.12 -28.75
CA GLN A 1054 -21.87 16.19 -29.71
C GLN A 1054 -23.35 16.43 -30.01
N THR A 1055 -23.79 15.85 -31.11
CA THR A 1055 -25.18 15.85 -31.58
C THR A 1055 -25.45 14.50 -32.23
N LEU A 1056 -26.44 13.78 -31.71
CA LEU A 1056 -26.77 12.43 -32.15
C LEU A 1056 -28.00 12.44 -33.06
N GLU A 1057 -27.95 11.70 -34.17
CA GLU A 1057 -29.11 11.53 -35.06
C GLU A 1057 -30.26 10.77 -34.36
N ALA A 1058 -29.94 9.83 -33.47
CA ALA A 1058 -30.92 9.09 -32.67
C ALA A 1058 -31.82 10.00 -31.81
N GLU A 1059 -31.27 11.14 -31.38
CA GLU A 1059 -31.97 12.14 -30.57
C GLU A 1059 -32.62 13.25 -31.40
N ASN A 1060 -32.25 13.35 -32.68
CA ASN A 1060 -32.61 14.42 -33.59
C ASN A 1060 -33.13 13.84 -34.91
N GLU A 1061 -34.39 13.38 -34.93
CA GLU A 1061 -34.97 12.70 -36.10
C GLU A 1061 -34.81 13.55 -37.39
N GLY A 1062 -34.18 12.97 -38.42
CA GLY A 1062 -33.95 13.64 -39.71
C GLY A 1062 -32.92 14.76 -39.66
N LEU A 1063 -31.89 14.64 -38.81
CA LEU A 1063 -30.79 15.59 -38.68
C LEU A 1063 -30.05 15.81 -40.01
N VAL A 1064 -29.86 17.06 -40.39
CA VAL A 1064 -29.13 17.50 -41.58
C VAL A 1064 -28.02 18.46 -41.18
N MET A 1065 -26.78 17.99 -41.29
CA MET A 1065 -25.57 18.74 -40.91
C MET A 1065 -24.84 19.39 -42.08
N THR A 1066 -25.20 19.05 -43.33
CA THR A 1066 -24.54 19.60 -44.54
C THR A 1066 -24.75 21.11 -44.73
N GLY A 1067 -25.77 21.69 -44.08
CA GLY A 1067 -26.06 23.12 -44.10
C GLY A 1067 -25.29 23.95 -43.08
N VAL A 1068 -24.51 23.30 -42.19
CA VAL A 1068 -23.83 23.99 -41.08
C VAL A 1068 -22.68 24.87 -41.60
N THR A 1069 -22.82 26.19 -41.42
CA THR A 1069 -21.81 27.16 -41.84
C THR A 1069 -20.90 27.59 -40.70
N GLU A 1070 -21.41 27.71 -39.48
CA GLU A 1070 -20.64 28.13 -38.31
C GLU A 1070 -21.08 27.34 -37.07
N ILE A 1071 -20.13 27.12 -36.15
CA ILE A 1071 -20.37 26.45 -34.88
C ILE A 1071 -19.78 27.33 -33.78
N PHE A 1072 -20.60 27.63 -32.76
CA PHE A 1072 -20.19 28.44 -31.62
C PHE A 1072 -20.49 27.72 -30.31
N VAL A 1073 -19.57 27.84 -29.36
CA VAL A 1073 -19.79 27.50 -27.96
C VAL A 1073 -19.97 28.81 -27.18
N GLU A 1074 -21.13 28.95 -26.54
CA GLU A 1074 -21.41 30.07 -25.64
C GLU A 1074 -21.30 29.58 -24.21
N PHE A 1075 -20.32 30.11 -23.48
CA PHE A 1075 -20.22 29.95 -22.05
C PHE A 1075 -21.03 31.04 -21.36
N ARG A 1076 -21.66 30.71 -20.23
CA ARG A 1076 -22.24 31.67 -19.30
C ARG A 1076 -21.79 31.35 -17.89
N GLY A 1077 -21.55 32.37 -17.08
CA GLY A 1077 -20.98 32.17 -15.76
C GLY A 1077 -20.56 33.46 -15.08
N ARG A 1078 -19.59 33.33 -14.21
CA ARG A 1078 -19.01 34.40 -13.43
C ARG A 1078 -17.52 34.19 -13.23
N ASN A 1079 -16.81 35.27 -12.96
CA ASN A 1079 -15.39 35.23 -12.62
C ASN A 1079 -15.01 36.36 -11.67
N MET A 1080 -13.87 36.19 -11.02
CA MET A 1080 -13.15 37.25 -10.33
C MET A 1080 -12.09 37.88 -11.23
N SER A 1081 -11.58 39.04 -10.80
CA SER A 1081 -10.38 39.65 -11.37
C SER A 1081 -9.15 38.78 -11.05
N SER A 1082 -8.28 38.57 -12.04
CA SER A 1082 -6.95 37.98 -11.80
C SER A 1082 -5.96 38.94 -11.13
N LEU A 1083 -6.24 40.25 -11.16
CA LEU A 1083 -5.47 41.33 -10.52
C LEU A 1083 -5.83 41.50 -9.05
#